data_AF-A0A177WRF7-F1
#
_entry.id   AF-A0A177WRF7-F1
#
_cell.length_a   1.000
_cell.length_b   1.000
_cell.length_c   1.000
_cell.angle_alpha   90.00
_cell.angle_beta   90.00
_cell.angle_gamma   90.00
#
_symmetry.space_group_name_H-M   'P 1'
#
loop_
_entity.id
_entity.type
_entity.pdbx_description
1 polymer ?
#
loop_
_entity_poly.entity_id
_entity_poly.type
_entity_poly.pdbx_seq_one_letter_code
_entity_poly.pdbx_strand_id
1 'polypeptide(L)'
;MQNNVYRGNERIEAIRTELKLENEELAEWLRVQSEKEEDNMALLKYSKEDEAKIKELNLSMEKYMHEVNKKKAILSAEVTETQVAQIELDRTTEAFKQLHQERQTLISQWEAVIDNMKKRDQDIERCQATYQDKKEVIRNTQEQLKDRQEFFNQQLTQNSEIEKSITMCERNIAKSREQHVEATTSLQQYKNEVEVLRNTLNKSAIELVNKKNELTNLKIELQERHKKLNTNHKVLEAMKQKRIHIDDDTMTMEAKSEEIQAILKQEEIKDKELDHQTKVLREAQFKKSQELFKYRQEEKNLAAEIVGGETSVRNLKTKINKLDQEALRQRAVLYTIEFQIQQLERKLRRAQGDRTDEEKENLLKRIETLNFELDQQSSRWTLLNSQLKRSQEGLRHAKRQLDQLTKTKESIITNIDELTMYNESASHQLIAKTKEKEEVMVEENILRLELRKLRGFLNARSDKVFNLESHQMQLQLALEERGKEIDIHKDMLCIQIKNAEEERHSAAAELRERVGKVEKLKKRFEILVTQFAPEEDQEDHSQAFYVIKAAQEREELQRKGDELDANIRRAEKEIKALENTLKLMNDRNESYRMNLYRAELDSKDIQHKEMLETEYRQVIENYKSKREIAQDLQQQLHQLEQLLIKTSGDESEKLKSVQLLEAKLQNIYREIQDQQIKRDRANKMIETASKKLRVSKGQNARSQEPTQEELDFGVRKAREVSTAILTELNKLGVRFPEFGEILWSHMQQQGVLPPSRQLSRVSSRAASVVGNAHDDRLEFESLTSQRNSRSGSRAEQTQGTAESTQFPKIKSGSQSSGIFAGTKVGHTIKISTTNLNETVGLPQAEPRSRSESVSSIRSDGQFRPSRVPANVNQRLSQQSRSGSASSMRSSSSQKSYK
;
A
#
# COMPACT_ATOMS: atom_id res chain seq x y z
N MET A 1 136.06 -4.65 -1.93
CA MET A 1 135.59 -6.03 -2.15
C MET A 1 134.96 -6.63 -0.89
N GLN A 2 135.72 -7.26 0.03
CA GLN A 2 135.15 -8.02 1.16
C GLN A 2 134.07 -7.30 1.99
N ASN A 3 134.28 -6.04 2.42
CA ASN A 3 133.26 -5.31 3.19
C ASN A 3 131.92 -5.10 2.45
N ASN A 4 131.92 -5.08 1.11
CA ASN A 4 130.67 -4.99 0.33
C ASN A 4 129.98 -6.35 0.22
N VAL A 5 130.74 -7.45 0.22
CA VAL A 5 130.19 -8.82 0.28
C VAL A 5 129.61 -9.08 1.66
N TYR A 6 130.28 -8.65 2.73
CA TYR A 6 129.76 -8.79 4.09
C TYR A 6 128.44 -8.02 4.27
N ARG A 7 128.39 -6.73 3.90
CA ARG A 7 127.15 -5.94 3.89
C ARG A 7 126.07 -6.49 2.95
N GLY A 8 126.47 -7.15 1.87
CA GLY A 8 125.56 -7.88 0.98
C GLY A 8 124.92 -9.08 1.70
N ASN A 9 125.73 -9.88 2.41
CA ASN A 9 125.27 -11.01 3.19
C ASN A 9 124.42 -10.58 4.39
N GLU A 10 124.83 -9.56 5.17
CA GLU A 10 124.03 -8.98 6.25
C GLU A 10 122.64 -8.54 5.74
N ARG A 11 122.58 -7.94 4.55
CA ARG A 11 121.32 -7.52 3.93
C ARG A 11 120.49 -8.70 3.39
N ILE A 12 121.13 -9.77 2.90
CA ILE A 12 120.45 -11.01 2.50
C ILE A 12 119.92 -11.76 3.74
N GLU A 13 120.62 -11.71 4.87
CA GLU A 13 120.17 -12.30 6.13
C GLU A 13 119.04 -11.48 6.76
N ALA A 14 119.11 -10.15 6.73
CA ALA A 14 118.01 -9.26 7.10
C ALA A 14 116.75 -9.56 6.26
N ILE A 15 116.88 -9.60 4.93
CA ILE A 15 115.78 -9.96 4.02
C ILE A 15 115.27 -11.38 4.30
N ARG A 16 116.14 -12.34 4.67
CA ARG A 16 115.71 -13.71 5.07
C ARG A 16 115.00 -13.75 6.42
N THR A 17 115.25 -12.80 7.33
CA THR A 17 114.46 -12.66 8.57
C THR A 17 113.15 -11.92 8.33
N GLU A 18 113.14 -10.88 7.49
CA GLU A 18 111.93 -10.18 7.05
C GLU A 18 110.98 -11.16 6.34
N LEU A 19 111.46 -11.88 5.31
CA LEU A 19 110.68 -12.87 4.55
C LEU A 19 110.28 -14.09 5.41
N LYS A 20 110.93 -14.35 6.56
CA LYS A 20 110.44 -15.33 7.53
C LYS A 20 109.28 -14.79 8.35
N LEU A 21 109.42 -13.58 8.90
CA LEU A 21 108.35 -12.90 9.62
C LEU A 21 107.13 -12.69 8.73
N GLU A 22 107.30 -12.28 7.46
CA GLU A 22 106.22 -12.18 6.48
C GLU A 22 105.51 -13.52 6.21
N ASN A 23 106.24 -14.64 6.19
CA ASN A 23 105.64 -15.98 6.06
C ASN A 23 104.94 -16.44 7.33
N GLU A 24 105.47 -16.12 8.51
CA GLU A 24 104.89 -16.44 9.81
C GLU A 24 103.61 -15.62 10.04
N GLU A 25 103.64 -14.31 9.75
CA GLU A 25 102.47 -13.43 9.72
C GLU A 25 101.44 -13.91 8.69
N LEU A 26 101.84 -14.27 7.47
CA LEU A 26 100.91 -14.80 6.46
C LEU A 26 100.25 -16.11 6.92
N ALA A 27 100.98 -16.99 7.61
CA ALA A 27 100.44 -18.21 8.18
C ALA A 27 99.44 -17.91 9.34
N GLU A 28 99.72 -16.90 10.17
CA GLU A 28 98.75 -16.43 11.17
C GLU A 28 97.51 -15.80 10.54
N TRP A 29 97.66 -14.97 9.51
CA TRP A 29 96.54 -14.40 8.76
C TRP A 29 95.67 -15.48 8.09
N LEU A 30 96.28 -16.52 7.51
CA LEU A 30 95.55 -17.65 6.94
C LEU A 30 94.82 -18.48 8.02
N ARG A 31 95.42 -18.68 9.20
CA ARG A 31 94.74 -19.32 10.33
C ARG A 31 93.55 -18.47 10.82
N VAL A 32 93.75 -17.17 11.01
CA VAL A 32 92.69 -16.24 11.44
C VAL A 32 91.59 -16.16 10.37
N GLN A 33 91.91 -16.20 9.08
CA GLN A 33 90.93 -16.31 8.01
C GLN A 33 90.12 -17.60 8.13
N SER A 34 90.77 -18.77 8.28
CA SER A 34 90.07 -20.06 8.47
C SER A 34 89.14 -20.03 9.69
N GLU A 35 89.60 -19.51 10.83
CA GLU A 35 88.79 -19.35 12.05
C GLU A 35 87.62 -18.37 11.86
N LYS A 36 87.77 -17.33 11.02
CA LYS A 36 86.68 -16.41 10.67
C LYS A 36 85.70 -16.98 9.64
N GLU A 37 86.17 -17.85 8.74
CA GLU A 37 85.31 -18.60 7.82
C GLU A 37 84.49 -19.66 8.57
N GLU A 38 85.08 -20.34 9.55
CA GLU A 38 84.38 -21.26 10.47
C GLU A 38 83.34 -20.53 11.35
N ASP A 39 83.71 -19.40 11.98
CA ASP A 39 82.77 -18.54 12.72
C ASP A 39 81.59 -18.10 11.84
N ASN A 40 81.87 -17.65 10.62
CA ASN A 40 80.84 -17.18 9.68
C ASN A 40 79.93 -18.33 9.23
N MET A 41 80.48 -19.53 8.99
CA MET A 41 79.69 -20.73 8.70
C MET A 41 78.81 -21.16 9.89
N ALA A 42 79.28 -21.00 11.14
CA ALA A 42 78.47 -21.23 12.33
C ALA A 42 77.34 -20.19 12.45
N LEU A 43 77.63 -18.90 12.25
CA LEU A 43 76.63 -17.82 12.25
C LEU A 43 75.57 -18.02 11.14
N LEU A 44 75.99 -18.40 9.92
CA LEU A 44 75.09 -18.74 8.82
C LEU A 44 74.24 -19.99 9.10
N LYS A 45 74.72 -20.93 9.93
CA LYS A 45 73.94 -22.08 10.40
C LYS A 45 72.87 -21.64 11.41
N TYR A 46 73.26 -20.89 12.45
CA TYR A 46 72.32 -20.39 13.45
C TYR A 46 71.26 -19.47 12.82
N SER A 47 71.65 -18.57 11.90
CA SER A 47 70.69 -17.73 11.16
C SER A 47 69.66 -18.54 10.37
N LYS A 48 70.02 -19.72 9.85
CA LYS A 48 69.07 -20.62 9.15
C LYS A 48 68.17 -21.38 10.12
N GLU A 49 68.69 -21.78 11.28
CA GLU A 49 67.92 -22.41 12.36
C GLU A 49 66.92 -21.42 12.97
N ASP A 50 67.33 -20.17 13.22
CA ASP A 50 66.46 -19.07 13.65
C ASP A 50 65.42 -18.70 12.58
N GLU A 51 65.81 -18.59 11.30
CA GLU A 51 64.85 -18.40 10.21
C GLU A 51 63.80 -19.52 10.15
N ALA A 52 64.20 -20.77 10.35
CA ALA A 52 63.28 -21.90 10.39
C ALA A 52 62.35 -21.81 11.62
N LYS A 53 62.87 -21.44 12.79
CA LYS A 53 62.07 -21.25 14.00
C LYS A 53 61.09 -20.08 13.87
N ILE A 54 61.49 -18.96 13.25
CA ILE A 54 60.62 -17.83 12.94
C ILE A 54 59.49 -18.25 11.99
N LYS A 55 59.79 -19.03 10.95
CA LYS A 55 58.78 -19.56 10.01
C LYS A 55 57.80 -20.51 10.72
N GLU A 56 58.28 -21.39 11.60
CA GLU A 56 57.43 -22.26 12.44
C GLU A 56 56.54 -21.46 13.39
N LEU A 57 57.11 -20.45 14.08
CA LEU A 57 56.39 -19.61 15.03
C LEU A 57 55.32 -18.76 14.33
N ASN A 58 55.63 -18.15 13.18
CA ASN A 58 54.65 -17.43 12.36
C ASN A 58 53.51 -18.35 11.91
N LEU A 59 53.83 -19.56 11.42
CA LEU A 59 52.82 -20.54 10.98
C LEU A 59 51.95 -21.06 12.14
N SER A 60 52.49 -21.14 13.37
CA SER A 60 51.68 -21.41 14.57
C SER A 60 50.83 -20.22 14.99
N MET A 61 51.34 -18.99 14.88
CA MET A 61 50.58 -17.76 15.14
C MET A 61 49.41 -17.61 14.17
N GLU A 62 49.60 -17.87 12.88
CA GLU A 62 48.54 -17.88 11.86
C GLU A 62 47.47 -18.93 12.18
N LYS A 63 47.87 -20.15 12.57
CA LYS A 63 46.93 -21.19 13.03
C LYS A 63 46.11 -20.74 14.23
N TYR A 64 46.74 -20.21 15.28
CA TYR A 64 46.02 -19.72 16.46
C TYR A 64 45.15 -18.49 16.16
N MET A 65 45.56 -17.59 15.28
CA MET A 65 44.73 -16.48 14.80
C MET A 65 43.50 -17.00 14.04
N HIS A 66 43.67 -18.01 13.18
CA HIS A 66 42.54 -18.65 12.49
C HIS A 66 41.59 -19.35 13.48
N GLU A 67 42.10 -20.09 14.46
CA GLU A 67 41.29 -20.70 15.52
C GLU A 67 40.53 -19.67 16.36
N VAL A 68 41.19 -18.58 16.76
CA VAL A 68 40.56 -17.48 17.51
C VAL A 68 39.46 -16.82 16.68
N ASN A 69 39.69 -16.58 15.38
CA ASN A 69 38.67 -16.01 14.51
C ASN A 69 37.51 -16.99 14.26
N LYS A 70 37.78 -18.30 14.13
CA LYS A 70 36.74 -19.34 14.05
C LYS A 70 35.91 -19.42 15.34
N LYS A 71 36.54 -19.38 16.51
CA LYS A 71 35.85 -19.35 17.82
C LYS A 71 35.04 -18.07 18.02
N LYS A 72 35.54 -16.90 17.58
CA LYS A 72 34.78 -15.65 17.55
C LYS A 72 33.54 -15.73 16.64
N ALA A 73 33.68 -16.33 15.46
CA ALA A 73 32.56 -16.52 14.53
C ALA A 73 31.48 -17.43 15.13
N ILE A 74 31.87 -18.57 15.73
CA ILE A 74 30.97 -19.48 16.45
C ILE A 74 30.26 -18.74 17.60
N LEU A 75 31.02 -18.06 18.47
CA LEU A 75 30.44 -17.29 19.58
C LEU A 75 29.48 -16.19 19.09
N SER A 76 29.79 -15.52 17.96
CA SER A 76 28.86 -14.53 17.40
C SER A 76 27.57 -15.16 16.87
N ALA A 77 27.63 -16.38 16.31
CA ALA A 77 26.46 -17.12 15.88
C ALA A 77 25.61 -17.56 17.08
N GLU A 78 26.22 -18.16 18.11
CA GLU A 78 25.58 -18.56 19.37
C GLU A 78 24.92 -17.37 20.08
N VAL A 79 25.57 -16.19 20.09
CA VAL A 79 24.99 -14.95 20.61
C VAL A 79 23.80 -14.47 19.78
N THR A 80 23.85 -14.56 18.45
CA THR A 80 22.67 -14.23 17.63
C THR A 80 21.53 -15.24 17.79
N GLU A 81 21.82 -16.53 17.92
CA GLU A 81 20.82 -17.59 18.09
C GLU A 81 20.12 -17.48 19.45
N THR A 82 20.87 -17.23 20.52
CA THR A 82 20.31 -16.98 21.85
C THR A 82 19.52 -15.67 21.91
N GLN A 83 19.93 -14.62 21.19
CA GLN A 83 19.13 -13.39 21.05
C GLN A 83 17.81 -13.62 20.28
N VAL A 84 17.83 -14.41 19.21
CA VAL A 84 16.60 -14.80 18.48
C VAL A 84 15.68 -15.62 19.37
N ALA A 85 16.20 -16.63 20.07
CA ALA A 85 15.42 -17.44 21.00
C ALA A 85 14.83 -16.61 22.15
N GLN A 86 15.56 -15.61 22.67
CA GLN A 86 15.04 -14.68 23.68
C GLN A 86 13.90 -13.81 23.10
N ILE A 87 14.03 -13.29 21.87
CA ILE A 87 12.98 -12.52 21.20
C ILE A 87 11.73 -13.38 20.95
N GLU A 88 11.89 -14.66 20.60
CA GLU A 88 10.79 -15.60 20.43
C GLU A 88 10.11 -15.95 21.77
N LEU A 89 10.88 -16.11 22.85
CA LEU A 89 10.34 -16.26 24.21
C LEU A 89 9.58 -15.01 24.65
N ASP A 90 10.15 -13.81 24.52
CA ASP A 90 9.48 -12.57 24.92
C ASP A 90 8.16 -12.39 24.14
N ARG A 91 8.21 -12.57 22.82
CA ARG A 91 7.03 -12.50 21.93
C ARG A 91 5.97 -13.56 22.26
N THR A 92 6.35 -14.77 22.65
CA THR A 92 5.39 -15.79 23.09
C THR A 92 4.81 -15.48 24.47
N THR A 93 5.55 -14.82 25.38
CA THR A 93 4.94 -14.30 26.63
C THR A 93 3.96 -13.16 26.35
N GLU A 94 4.22 -12.30 25.37
CA GLU A 94 3.29 -11.25 24.96
C GLU A 94 2.01 -11.84 24.37
N ALA A 95 2.13 -12.80 23.45
CA ALA A 95 0.98 -13.54 22.91
C ALA A 95 0.20 -14.26 24.02
N PHE A 96 0.88 -14.87 25.01
CA PHE A 96 0.21 -15.49 26.16
C PHE A 96 -0.53 -14.47 27.03
N LYS A 97 0.06 -13.29 27.29
CA LYS A 97 -0.60 -12.19 28.02
C LYS A 97 -1.84 -11.69 27.27
N GLN A 98 -1.78 -11.55 25.94
CA GLN A 98 -2.92 -11.17 25.10
C GLN A 98 -4.03 -12.23 25.14
N LEU A 99 -3.72 -13.49 24.86
CA LEU A 99 -4.68 -14.60 24.93
C LEU A 99 -5.31 -14.76 26.33
N HIS A 100 -4.55 -14.48 27.40
CA HIS A 100 -5.08 -14.50 28.77
C HIS A 100 -6.05 -13.33 29.03
N GLN A 101 -5.77 -12.12 28.53
CA GLN A 101 -6.69 -10.99 28.59
C GLN A 101 -7.96 -11.25 27.76
N GLU A 102 -7.82 -11.75 26.53
CA GLU A 102 -8.95 -12.15 25.68
C GLU A 102 -9.83 -13.18 26.39
N ARG A 103 -9.24 -14.26 26.91
CA ARG A 103 -9.94 -15.27 27.72
C ARG A 103 -10.69 -14.65 28.90
N GLN A 104 -10.08 -13.72 29.62
CA GLN A 104 -10.73 -13.07 30.77
C GLN A 104 -11.89 -12.17 30.34
N THR A 105 -11.77 -11.43 29.22
CA THR A 105 -12.89 -10.65 28.68
C THR A 105 -14.03 -11.55 28.19
N LEU A 106 -13.72 -12.71 27.59
CA LEU A 106 -14.72 -13.65 27.09
C LEU A 106 -15.45 -14.39 28.23
N ILE A 107 -14.75 -14.70 29.33
CA ILE A 107 -15.37 -15.17 30.57
C ILE A 107 -16.32 -14.11 31.13
N SER A 108 -15.89 -12.85 31.26
CA SER A 108 -16.75 -11.77 31.77
C SER A 108 -17.98 -11.50 30.89
N GLN A 109 -17.84 -11.63 29.56
CA GLN A 109 -18.97 -11.59 28.63
C GLN A 109 -19.92 -12.77 28.83
N TRP A 110 -19.40 -13.99 29.03
CA TRP A 110 -20.19 -15.19 29.27
C TRP A 110 -20.96 -15.15 30.59
N GLU A 111 -20.31 -14.69 31.67
CA GLU A 111 -20.94 -14.40 32.97
C GLU A 111 -22.09 -13.37 32.82
N ALA A 112 -21.85 -12.27 32.09
CA ALA A 112 -22.87 -11.28 31.81
C ALA A 112 -24.03 -11.82 30.95
N VAL A 113 -23.78 -12.76 30.02
CA VAL A 113 -24.83 -13.47 29.27
C VAL A 113 -25.65 -14.37 30.18
N ILE A 114 -25.01 -15.14 31.07
CA ILE A 114 -25.70 -15.99 32.06
C ILE A 114 -26.58 -15.16 32.98
N ASP A 115 -26.08 -14.04 33.50
CA ASP A 115 -26.87 -13.18 34.39
C ASP A 115 -27.99 -12.41 33.68
N ASN A 116 -27.88 -12.19 32.37
CA ASN A 116 -28.99 -11.69 31.55
C ASN A 116 -30.00 -12.79 31.21
N MET A 117 -29.56 -14.05 31.11
CA MET A 117 -30.45 -15.21 30.94
C MET A 117 -31.29 -15.43 32.20
N LYS A 118 -30.64 -15.57 33.38
CA LYS A 118 -31.33 -15.70 34.68
C LYS A 118 -32.38 -14.60 34.92
N LYS A 119 -32.11 -13.35 34.53
CA LYS A 119 -33.06 -12.24 34.64
C LYS A 119 -34.26 -12.42 33.71
N ARG A 120 -34.04 -12.87 32.46
CA ARG A 120 -35.12 -13.22 31.54
C ARG A 120 -35.93 -14.39 32.04
N ASP A 121 -35.31 -15.41 32.63
CA ASP A 121 -36.01 -16.56 33.20
C ASP A 121 -36.93 -16.11 34.36
N GLN A 122 -36.43 -15.27 35.28
CA GLN A 122 -37.23 -14.64 36.33
C GLN A 122 -38.36 -13.74 35.79
N ASP A 123 -38.12 -12.98 34.72
CA ASP A 123 -39.15 -12.16 34.09
C ASP A 123 -40.19 -13.03 33.34
N ILE A 124 -39.80 -14.17 32.79
CA ILE A 124 -40.71 -15.18 32.22
C ILE A 124 -41.56 -15.82 33.32
N GLU A 125 -40.99 -16.18 34.47
CA GLU A 125 -41.73 -16.68 35.64
C GLU A 125 -42.77 -15.65 36.13
N ARG A 126 -42.38 -14.37 36.24
CA ARG A 126 -43.30 -13.26 36.57
C ARG A 126 -44.41 -13.08 35.53
N CYS A 127 -44.07 -13.13 34.24
CA CYS A 127 -45.05 -13.08 33.16
C CYS A 127 -46.00 -14.28 33.20
N GLN A 128 -45.51 -15.48 33.53
CA GLN A 128 -46.31 -16.69 33.67
C GLN A 128 -47.26 -16.60 34.86
N ALA A 129 -46.80 -16.11 36.02
CA ALA A 129 -47.66 -15.86 37.18
C ALA A 129 -48.78 -14.86 36.84
N THR A 130 -48.44 -13.67 36.32
CA THR A 130 -49.45 -12.67 35.93
C THR A 130 -50.38 -13.11 34.79
N TYR A 131 -49.99 -14.13 34.00
CA TYR A 131 -50.85 -14.78 33.02
C TYR A 131 -51.81 -15.80 33.68
N GLN A 132 -51.36 -16.53 34.70
CA GLN A 132 -52.21 -17.40 35.52
C GLN A 132 -53.26 -16.56 36.28
N ASP A 133 -52.86 -15.49 36.96
CA ASP A 133 -53.77 -14.55 37.65
C ASP A 133 -54.87 -14.04 36.70
N LYS A 134 -54.48 -13.58 35.51
CA LYS A 134 -55.42 -13.09 34.48
C LYS A 134 -56.32 -14.19 33.95
N LYS A 135 -55.82 -15.43 33.82
CA LYS A 135 -56.62 -16.58 33.39
C LYS A 135 -57.68 -16.94 34.45
N GLU A 136 -57.36 -16.84 35.74
CA GLU A 136 -58.34 -17.02 36.82
C GLU A 136 -59.37 -15.88 36.85
N VAL A 137 -58.96 -14.62 36.71
CA VAL A 137 -59.88 -13.48 36.57
C VAL A 137 -60.81 -13.64 35.36
N ILE A 138 -60.30 -14.13 34.22
CA ILE A 138 -61.13 -14.45 33.04
C ILE A 138 -62.11 -15.59 33.35
N ARG A 139 -61.68 -16.64 34.06
CA ARG A 139 -62.58 -17.74 34.46
C ARG A 139 -63.70 -17.25 35.36
N ASN A 140 -63.36 -16.49 36.40
CA ASN A 140 -64.30 -16.00 37.41
C ASN A 140 -65.28 -14.97 36.82
N THR A 141 -64.84 -14.14 35.86
CA THR A 141 -65.74 -13.23 35.14
C THR A 141 -66.62 -13.95 34.11
N GLN A 142 -66.15 -15.04 33.49
CA GLN A 142 -67.01 -15.92 32.67
C GLN A 142 -68.06 -16.65 33.53
N GLU A 143 -67.71 -17.04 34.76
CA GLU A 143 -68.60 -17.65 35.75
C GLU A 143 -69.71 -16.64 36.13
N GLN A 144 -69.33 -15.44 36.59
CA GLN A 144 -70.28 -14.34 36.89
C GLN A 144 -71.15 -13.91 35.69
N LEU A 145 -70.65 -14.02 34.45
CA LEU A 145 -71.44 -13.73 33.25
C LEU A 145 -72.48 -14.81 32.98
N LYS A 146 -72.20 -16.10 33.27
CA LYS A 146 -73.21 -17.16 33.22
C LYS A 146 -74.28 -16.94 34.29
N ASP A 147 -73.88 -16.70 35.54
CA ASP A 147 -74.80 -16.46 36.66
C ASP A 147 -75.77 -15.31 36.34
N ARG A 148 -75.24 -14.21 35.78
CA ARG A 148 -76.04 -13.06 35.34
C ARG A 148 -76.93 -13.37 34.14
N GLN A 149 -76.49 -14.19 33.19
CA GLN A 149 -77.31 -14.61 32.05
C GLN A 149 -78.43 -15.55 32.50
N GLU A 150 -78.17 -16.48 33.42
CA GLU A 150 -79.17 -17.37 34.00
C GLU A 150 -80.19 -16.60 34.84
N PHE A 151 -79.74 -15.66 35.69
CA PHE A 151 -80.62 -14.75 36.42
C PHE A 151 -81.46 -13.89 35.47
N PHE A 152 -80.89 -13.34 34.41
CA PHE A 152 -81.64 -12.57 33.40
C PHE A 152 -82.69 -13.44 32.70
N ASN A 153 -82.35 -14.68 32.33
CA ASN A 153 -83.30 -15.63 31.76
C ASN A 153 -84.45 -15.95 32.74
N GLN A 154 -84.14 -16.13 34.03
CA GLN A 154 -85.15 -16.32 35.09
C GLN A 154 -86.05 -15.09 35.27
N GLN A 155 -85.50 -13.88 35.19
CA GLN A 155 -86.29 -12.64 35.21
C GLN A 155 -87.19 -12.50 33.97
N LEU A 156 -86.73 -12.92 32.79
CA LEU A 156 -87.59 -12.97 31.58
C LEU A 156 -88.74 -13.98 31.74
N THR A 157 -88.51 -15.16 32.31
CA THR A 157 -89.59 -16.12 32.57
C THR A 157 -90.57 -15.61 33.63
N GLN A 158 -90.08 -15.00 34.72
CA GLN A 158 -90.93 -14.38 35.74
C GLN A 158 -91.77 -13.22 35.18
N ASN A 159 -91.19 -12.35 34.35
CA ASN A 159 -91.95 -11.29 33.68
C ASN A 159 -93.05 -11.88 32.77
N SER A 160 -92.75 -12.93 32.00
CA SER A 160 -93.75 -13.62 31.18
C SER A 160 -94.85 -14.32 32.01
N GLU A 161 -94.56 -14.75 33.23
CA GLU A 161 -95.56 -15.28 34.18
C GLU A 161 -96.41 -14.16 34.80
N ILE A 162 -95.80 -13.01 35.10
CA ILE A 162 -96.50 -11.82 35.58
C ILE A 162 -97.43 -11.26 34.49
N GLU A 163 -97.01 -11.22 33.23
CA GLU A 163 -97.87 -10.83 32.09
C GLU A 163 -99.07 -11.79 31.91
N LYS A 164 -98.86 -13.10 32.07
CA LYS A 164 -99.97 -14.09 32.09
C LYS A 164 -100.90 -13.86 33.29
N SER A 165 -100.36 -13.51 34.45
CA SER A 165 -101.15 -13.18 35.64
C SER A 165 -101.98 -11.90 35.45
N ILE A 166 -101.37 -10.84 34.92
CA ILE A 166 -102.04 -9.57 34.58
C ILE A 166 -103.17 -9.82 33.58
N THR A 167 -102.92 -10.52 32.47
CA THR A 167 -103.96 -10.78 31.46
C THR A 167 -105.08 -11.71 31.98
N MET A 168 -104.83 -12.57 32.97
CA MET A 168 -105.89 -13.27 33.71
C MET A 168 -106.69 -12.33 34.63
N CYS A 169 -106.01 -11.45 35.38
CA CYS A 169 -106.66 -10.45 36.22
C CYS A 169 -107.52 -9.47 35.40
N GLU A 170 -107.04 -9.00 34.25
CA GLU A 170 -107.79 -8.15 33.31
C GLU A 170 -109.05 -8.84 32.79
N ARG A 171 -108.96 -10.13 32.41
CA ARG A 171 -110.13 -10.94 32.02
C ARG A 171 -111.14 -11.09 33.17
N ASN A 172 -110.67 -11.23 34.41
CA ASN A 172 -111.55 -11.30 35.58
C ASN A 172 -112.20 -9.94 35.87
N ILE A 173 -111.45 -8.84 35.77
CA ILE A 173 -111.99 -7.47 35.90
C ILE A 173 -113.01 -7.17 34.80
N ALA A 174 -112.78 -7.64 33.57
CA ALA A 174 -113.75 -7.52 32.47
C ALA A 174 -115.06 -8.26 32.80
N LYS A 175 -114.99 -9.52 33.24
CA LYS A 175 -116.17 -10.29 33.70
C LYS A 175 -116.90 -9.61 34.86
N SER A 176 -116.19 -9.10 35.86
CA SER A 176 -116.83 -8.41 36.99
C SER A 176 -117.45 -7.07 36.58
N ARG A 177 -116.91 -6.38 35.57
CA ARG A 177 -117.55 -5.20 34.97
C ARG A 177 -118.81 -5.57 34.19
N GLU A 178 -118.77 -6.65 33.42
CA GLU A 178 -119.91 -7.18 32.67
C GLU A 178 -121.05 -7.59 33.61
N GLN A 179 -120.76 -8.37 34.65
CA GLN A 179 -121.69 -8.73 35.73
C GLN A 179 -122.26 -7.50 36.47
N HIS A 180 -121.44 -6.48 36.72
CA HIS A 180 -121.91 -5.23 37.33
C HIS A 180 -122.85 -4.48 36.38
N VAL A 181 -122.56 -4.40 35.08
CA VAL A 181 -123.44 -3.78 34.08
C VAL A 181 -124.78 -4.53 34.04
N GLU A 182 -124.76 -5.86 33.89
CA GLU A 182 -125.96 -6.71 33.91
C GLU A 182 -126.79 -6.45 35.18
N ALA A 183 -126.19 -6.57 36.37
CA ALA A 183 -126.86 -6.31 37.63
C ALA A 183 -127.45 -4.89 37.74
N THR A 184 -126.77 -3.86 37.22
CA THR A 184 -127.34 -2.50 37.18
C THR A 184 -128.50 -2.36 36.19
N THR A 185 -128.49 -3.10 35.07
CA THR A 185 -129.63 -3.11 34.14
C THR A 185 -130.85 -3.82 34.73
N SER A 186 -130.67 -4.96 35.40
CA SER A 186 -131.75 -5.65 36.13
C SER A 186 -132.29 -4.79 37.27
N LEU A 187 -131.42 -4.11 38.03
CA LEU A 187 -131.84 -3.18 39.09
C LEU A 187 -132.66 -2.00 38.52
N GLN A 188 -132.32 -1.51 37.32
CA GLN A 188 -133.13 -0.48 36.66
C GLN A 188 -134.45 -1.03 36.12
N GLN A 189 -134.50 -2.27 35.62
CA GLN A 189 -135.75 -2.94 35.25
C GLN A 189 -136.68 -3.07 36.47
N TYR A 190 -136.19 -3.58 37.60
CA TYR A 190 -136.98 -3.67 38.83
C TYR A 190 -137.43 -2.30 39.37
N LYS A 191 -136.65 -1.23 39.22
CA LYS A 191 -137.12 0.14 39.51
C LYS A 191 -138.30 0.54 38.63
N ASN A 192 -138.18 0.32 37.31
CA ASN A 192 -139.25 0.63 36.37
C ASN A 192 -140.53 -0.17 36.69
N GLU A 193 -140.41 -1.45 37.06
CA GLU A 193 -141.53 -2.29 37.52
C GLU A 193 -142.17 -1.74 38.80
N VAL A 194 -141.38 -1.33 39.80
CA VAL A 194 -141.87 -0.71 41.04
C VAL A 194 -142.55 0.63 40.76
N GLU A 195 -142.09 1.41 39.79
CA GLU A 195 -142.77 2.63 39.35
C GLU A 195 -144.10 2.35 38.64
N VAL A 196 -144.16 1.32 37.78
CA VAL A 196 -145.42 0.84 37.17
C VAL A 196 -146.40 0.37 38.26
N LEU A 197 -145.95 -0.41 39.24
CA LEU A 197 -146.76 -0.88 40.37
C LEU A 197 -147.23 0.26 41.29
N ARG A 198 -146.40 1.29 41.51
CA ARG A 198 -146.84 2.52 42.20
C ARG A 198 -147.89 3.28 41.40
N ASN A 199 -147.77 3.34 40.08
CA ASN A 199 -148.72 4.02 39.21
C ASN A 199 -150.05 3.28 39.10
N THR A 200 -150.07 1.93 39.10
CA THR A 200 -151.32 1.16 39.17
C THR A 200 -151.97 1.24 40.55
N LEU A 201 -151.18 1.22 41.63
CA LEU A 201 -151.68 1.42 43.00
C LEU A 201 -152.27 2.83 43.22
N ASN A 202 -151.66 3.87 42.65
CA ASN A 202 -152.24 5.22 42.67
C ASN A 202 -153.57 5.28 41.89
N LYS A 203 -153.68 4.62 40.73
CA LYS A 203 -154.94 4.54 39.99
C LYS A 203 -156.04 3.84 40.80
N SER A 204 -155.76 2.66 41.37
CA SER A 204 -156.76 1.94 42.17
C SER A 204 -157.10 2.65 43.48
N ALA A 205 -156.18 3.42 44.08
CA ALA A 205 -156.47 4.30 45.20
C ALA A 205 -157.42 5.45 44.81
N ILE A 206 -157.22 6.08 43.65
CA ILE A 206 -158.12 7.11 43.11
C ILE A 206 -159.50 6.53 42.78
N GLU A 207 -159.56 5.35 42.16
CA GLU A 207 -160.82 4.64 41.89
C GLU A 207 -161.57 4.27 43.18
N LEU A 208 -160.84 3.84 44.23
CA LEU A 208 -161.42 3.54 45.55
C LEU A 208 -161.92 4.80 46.28
N VAL A 209 -161.26 5.95 46.11
CA VAL A 209 -161.77 7.25 46.58
C VAL A 209 -163.04 7.64 45.82
N ASN A 210 -163.07 7.50 44.49
CA ASN A 210 -164.25 7.77 43.69
C ASN A 210 -165.43 6.87 44.09
N LYS A 211 -165.19 5.57 44.31
CA LYS A 211 -166.22 4.62 44.79
C LYS A 211 -166.69 4.92 46.22
N LYS A 212 -165.83 5.44 47.09
CA LYS A 212 -166.26 5.97 48.41
C LYS A 212 -167.17 7.19 48.26
N ASN A 213 -166.85 8.10 47.33
CA ASN A 213 -167.66 9.29 47.07
C ASN A 213 -169.04 8.93 46.48
N GLU A 214 -169.09 7.97 45.55
CA GLU A 214 -170.36 7.38 45.06
C GLU A 214 -171.19 6.79 46.21
N LEU A 215 -170.57 6.01 47.10
CA LEU A 215 -171.25 5.42 48.26
C LEU A 215 -171.74 6.47 49.27
N THR A 216 -171.02 7.58 49.47
CA THR A 216 -171.53 8.67 50.31
C THR A 216 -172.72 9.39 49.67
N ASN A 217 -172.72 9.57 48.35
CA ASN A 217 -173.85 10.19 47.64
C ASN A 217 -175.10 9.29 47.71
N LEU A 218 -174.95 7.99 47.42
CA LEU A 218 -176.02 7.00 47.59
C LEU A 218 -176.54 6.95 49.04
N LYS A 219 -175.67 7.09 50.04
CA LYS A 219 -176.07 7.14 51.47
C LYS A 219 -176.88 8.40 51.80
N ILE A 220 -176.60 9.54 51.17
CA ILE A 220 -177.38 10.78 51.31
C ILE A 220 -178.76 10.62 50.67
N GLU A 221 -178.85 10.06 49.45
CA GLU A 221 -180.15 9.76 48.81
C GLU A 221 -181.00 8.78 49.63
N LEU A 222 -180.37 7.76 50.23
CA LEU A 222 -181.05 6.79 51.09
C LEU A 222 -181.61 7.49 52.35
N GLN A 223 -180.83 8.40 52.96
CA GLN A 223 -181.31 9.23 54.07
C GLN A 223 -182.46 10.18 53.67
N GLU A 224 -182.47 10.73 52.45
CA GLU A 224 -183.62 11.49 51.96
C GLU A 224 -184.88 10.63 51.78
N ARG A 225 -184.74 9.43 51.20
CA ARG A 225 -185.87 8.49 51.07
C ARG A 225 -186.40 8.10 52.45
N HIS A 226 -185.53 7.90 53.44
CA HIS A 226 -185.93 7.61 54.82
C HIS A 226 -186.69 8.78 55.47
N LYS A 227 -186.26 10.02 55.24
CA LYS A 227 -186.97 11.24 55.70
C LYS A 227 -188.38 11.33 55.07
N LYS A 228 -188.49 11.10 53.76
CA LYS A 228 -189.76 11.10 53.01
C LYS A 228 -190.72 9.98 53.46
N LEU A 229 -190.19 8.84 53.91
CA LEU A 229 -190.98 7.75 54.49
C LEU A 229 -191.48 8.10 55.91
N ASN A 230 -190.63 8.69 56.75
CA ASN A 230 -191.01 9.12 58.10
C ASN A 230 -192.04 10.26 58.10
N THR A 231 -192.05 11.16 57.12
CA THR A 231 -193.11 12.18 56.99
C THR A 231 -194.46 11.55 56.67
N ASN A 232 -194.50 10.53 55.81
CA ASN A 232 -195.75 9.82 55.48
C ASN A 232 -196.28 8.98 56.64
N HIS A 233 -195.40 8.44 57.49
CA HIS A 233 -195.79 7.70 58.69
C HIS A 233 -196.51 8.61 59.71
N LYS A 234 -195.95 9.80 59.97
CA LYS A 234 -196.54 10.79 60.89
C LYS A 234 -197.93 11.30 60.46
N VAL A 235 -198.22 11.34 59.16
CA VAL A 235 -199.54 11.70 58.63
C VAL A 235 -200.59 10.62 58.93
N LEU A 236 -200.19 9.34 58.99
CA LEU A 236 -201.08 8.22 59.31
C LEU A 236 -201.39 8.12 60.82
N GLU A 237 -200.40 8.41 61.68
CA GLU A 237 -200.61 8.43 63.13
C GLU A 237 -201.50 9.61 63.55
N ALA A 238 -201.30 10.79 62.96
CA ALA A 238 -202.11 11.99 63.18
C ALA A 238 -203.60 11.83 62.79
N MET A 239 -203.94 10.84 61.94
CA MET A 239 -205.32 10.48 61.59
C MET A 239 -205.94 9.45 62.56
N LYS A 240 -205.14 8.70 63.32
CA LYS A 240 -205.64 7.67 64.26
C LYS A 240 -205.88 8.20 65.67
N GLN A 241 -205.06 9.14 66.13
CA GLN A 241 -205.16 9.69 67.50
C GLN A 241 -206.12 10.88 67.62
N LYS A 242 -207.14 11.01 66.74
CA LYS A 242 -207.88 12.27 66.62
C LYS A 242 -209.41 12.25 66.58
N ARG A 243 -210.12 11.10 66.68
CA ARG A 243 -211.60 11.12 66.93
C ARG A 243 -212.33 9.86 67.42
N ILE A 244 -211.74 9.12 68.35
CA ILE A 244 -212.49 8.58 69.53
C ILE A 244 -211.49 8.77 70.69
N HIS A 245 -211.73 9.57 71.73
CA HIS A 245 -212.97 10.16 72.26
C HIS A 245 -213.31 11.57 71.71
N ILE A 246 -214.55 11.98 71.93
CA ILE A 246 -215.10 13.35 71.86
C ILE A 246 -215.75 13.64 73.23
N ASP A 247 -215.43 14.78 73.84
CA ASP A 247 -216.14 15.58 74.86
C ASP A 247 -216.73 14.88 76.12
N ASP A 248 -216.79 15.45 77.33
CA ASP A 248 -215.99 16.44 78.10
C ASP A 248 -216.38 16.19 79.60
N ASP A 249 -216.44 17.06 80.64
CA ASP A 249 -216.30 18.51 80.90
C ASP A 249 -216.02 18.73 82.42
N THR A 250 -215.73 19.96 82.84
CA THR A 250 -215.76 20.53 84.21
C THR A 250 -214.64 20.17 85.21
N MET A 251 -214.15 21.06 86.09
CA MET A 251 -214.23 22.54 86.21
C MET A 251 -213.08 23.09 87.12
N THR A 252 -212.85 24.41 87.07
CA THR A 252 -212.22 25.33 88.09
C THR A 252 -211.12 24.82 89.05
N MET A 253 -209.88 25.36 89.10
CA MET A 253 -209.41 26.73 89.45
C MET A 253 -209.29 27.08 90.97
N GLU A 254 -208.37 28.02 91.25
CA GLU A 254 -208.35 28.96 92.39
C GLU A 254 -207.77 28.55 93.79
N ALA A 255 -207.08 27.42 93.95
CA ALA A 255 -206.58 26.99 95.29
C ALA A 255 -205.14 26.44 95.41
N LYS A 256 -204.18 26.86 94.55
CA LYS A 256 -202.76 26.38 94.62
C LYS A 256 -201.69 27.46 94.39
N SER A 257 -201.83 28.64 95.02
CA SER A 257 -200.90 29.77 94.80
C SER A 257 -199.74 29.85 95.82
N GLU A 258 -199.94 29.48 97.08
CA GLU A 258 -199.03 29.92 98.16
C GLU A 258 -197.92 28.93 98.54
N GLU A 259 -198.14 27.61 98.43
CA GLU A 259 -197.11 26.62 98.78
C GLU A 259 -195.92 26.61 97.78
N ILE A 260 -196.16 27.01 96.53
CA ILE A 260 -195.13 27.11 95.48
C ILE A 260 -194.18 28.30 95.73
N GLN A 261 -194.63 29.38 96.39
CA GLN A 261 -193.77 30.53 96.70
C GLN A 261 -192.66 30.21 97.73
N ALA A 262 -192.83 29.17 98.54
CA ALA A 262 -191.83 28.77 99.54
C ALA A 262 -190.57 28.18 98.88
N ILE A 263 -190.72 27.47 97.76
CA ILE A 263 -189.62 26.79 97.06
C ILE A 263 -188.79 27.81 96.26
N LEU A 264 -189.45 28.75 95.55
CA LEU A 264 -188.78 29.77 94.72
C LEU A 264 -187.73 30.59 95.48
N LYS A 265 -188.02 30.97 96.74
CA LYS A 265 -187.09 31.75 97.58
C LYS A 265 -185.81 31.01 97.97
N GLN A 266 -185.75 29.68 97.85
CA GLN A 266 -184.52 28.92 98.09
C GLN A 266 -183.63 28.76 96.84
N GLU A 267 -184.14 29.00 95.64
CA GLU A 267 -183.35 28.97 94.41
C GLU A 267 -182.79 30.36 94.07
N GLU A 268 -183.56 31.43 94.29
CA GLU A 268 -183.13 32.83 94.11
C GLU A 268 -181.87 33.24 94.89
N ILE A 269 -181.51 32.52 95.95
CA ILE A 269 -180.29 32.74 96.75
C ILE A 269 -179.10 32.01 96.10
N LYS A 270 -179.31 30.80 95.57
CA LYS A 270 -178.27 29.97 94.94
C LYS A 270 -177.76 30.57 93.63
N ASP A 271 -178.67 31.12 92.80
CA ASP A 271 -178.27 31.75 91.53
C ASP A 271 -177.38 32.97 91.74
N LYS A 272 -177.65 33.77 92.79
CA LYS A 272 -176.85 34.97 93.13
C LYS A 272 -175.43 34.61 93.61
N GLU A 273 -175.27 33.46 94.26
CA GLU A 273 -173.96 32.89 94.64
C GLU A 273 -173.14 32.47 93.39
N LEU A 274 -173.78 31.76 92.46
CA LEU A 274 -173.17 31.30 91.21
C LEU A 274 -172.76 32.45 90.28
N ASP A 275 -173.59 33.49 90.19
CA ASP A 275 -173.31 34.66 89.35
C ASP A 275 -172.14 35.52 89.89
N HIS A 276 -171.87 35.47 91.20
CA HIS A 276 -170.65 36.07 91.78
C HIS A 276 -169.41 35.25 91.42
N GLN A 277 -169.45 33.92 91.54
CA GLN A 277 -168.33 33.03 91.21
C GLN A 277 -167.93 33.12 89.73
N THR A 278 -168.90 33.20 88.80
CA THR A 278 -168.58 33.33 87.36
C THR A 278 -168.04 34.71 86.95
N LYS A 279 -168.12 35.74 87.80
CA LYS A 279 -167.40 37.01 87.60
C LYS A 279 -165.94 36.90 87.99
N VAL A 280 -165.66 36.37 89.19
CA VAL A 280 -164.28 36.18 89.69
C VAL A 280 -163.45 35.30 88.74
N LEU A 281 -164.05 34.23 88.21
CA LEU A 281 -163.38 33.34 87.24
C LEU A 281 -163.05 34.04 85.91
N ARG A 282 -163.88 34.98 85.43
CA ARG A 282 -163.62 35.76 84.21
C ARG A 282 -162.45 36.73 84.37
N GLU A 283 -162.32 37.39 85.52
CA GLU A 283 -161.18 38.28 85.79
C GLU A 283 -159.85 37.50 85.93
N ALA A 284 -159.89 36.32 86.56
CA ALA A 284 -158.75 35.42 86.64
C ALA A 284 -158.31 34.93 85.25
N GLN A 285 -159.27 34.56 84.39
CA GLN A 285 -159.03 34.17 83.00
C GLN A 285 -158.36 35.29 82.18
N PHE A 286 -158.80 36.54 82.35
CA PHE A 286 -158.22 37.68 81.63
C PHE A 286 -156.76 37.93 82.04
N LYS A 287 -156.46 37.96 83.35
CA LYS A 287 -155.08 38.13 83.85
C LYS A 287 -154.15 37.02 83.36
N LYS A 288 -154.59 35.75 83.43
CA LYS A 288 -153.80 34.61 82.92
C LYS A 288 -153.60 34.65 81.41
N SER A 289 -154.57 35.17 80.66
CA SER A 289 -154.43 35.37 79.20
C SER A 289 -153.36 36.43 78.87
N GLN A 290 -153.26 37.49 79.68
CA GLN A 290 -152.24 38.55 79.48
C GLN A 290 -150.83 38.08 79.86
N GLU A 291 -150.68 37.26 80.90
CA GLU A 291 -149.41 36.58 81.23
C GLU A 291 -148.98 35.63 80.10
N LEU A 292 -149.91 34.80 79.60
CA LEU A 292 -149.64 33.83 78.52
C LEU A 292 -149.21 34.53 77.22
N PHE A 293 -149.73 35.74 76.94
CA PHE A 293 -149.26 36.55 75.82
C PHE A 293 -147.81 37.02 75.98
N LYS A 294 -147.39 37.43 77.19
CA LYS A 294 -145.99 37.82 77.46
C LYS A 294 -145.04 36.64 77.25
N TYR A 295 -145.32 35.49 77.86
CA TYR A 295 -144.49 34.30 77.71
C TYR A 295 -144.38 33.84 76.24
N ARG A 296 -145.44 33.94 75.43
CA ARG A 296 -145.38 33.68 73.98
C ARG A 296 -144.53 34.68 73.18
N GLN A 297 -144.31 35.89 73.70
CA GLN A 297 -143.43 36.87 73.07
C GLN A 297 -141.97 36.64 73.47
N GLU A 298 -141.73 36.24 74.73
CA GLU A 298 -140.41 35.81 75.22
C GLU A 298 -139.96 34.50 74.52
N GLU A 299 -140.86 33.53 74.35
CA GLU A 299 -140.65 32.30 73.58
C GLU A 299 -140.19 32.58 72.14
N LYS A 300 -140.81 33.55 71.46
CA LYS A 300 -140.42 33.96 70.10
C LYS A 300 -139.04 34.62 70.07
N ASN A 301 -138.71 35.45 71.06
CA ASN A 301 -137.40 36.10 71.14
C ASN A 301 -136.31 35.05 71.38
N LEU A 302 -136.52 34.13 72.32
CA LEU A 302 -135.61 33.02 72.60
C LEU A 302 -135.46 32.07 71.39
N ALA A 303 -136.54 31.79 70.65
CA ALA A 303 -136.47 31.01 69.42
C ALA A 303 -135.63 31.72 68.33
N ALA A 304 -135.72 33.05 68.20
CA ALA A 304 -134.89 33.83 67.30
C ALA A 304 -133.40 33.81 67.72
N GLU A 305 -133.12 33.93 69.02
CA GLU A 305 -131.76 33.80 69.58
C GLU A 305 -131.18 32.40 69.37
N ILE A 306 -131.98 31.34 69.54
CA ILE A 306 -131.57 29.96 69.26
C ILE A 306 -131.22 29.77 67.78
N VAL A 307 -132.01 30.32 66.84
CA VAL A 307 -131.70 30.26 65.40
C VAL A 307 -130.45 31.09 65.05
N GLY A 308 -130.22 32.22 65.71
CA GLY A 308 -128.96 32.97 65.66
C GLY A 308 -127.76 32.17 66.17
N GLY A 309 -127.94 31.46 67.29
CA GLY A 309 -126.97 30.54 67.87
C GLY A 309 -126.66 29.37 66.94
N GLU A 310 -127.67 28.70 66.37
CA GLU A 310 -127.46 27.60 65.42
C GLU A 310 -126.74 28.06 64.15
N THR A 311 -127.08 29.23 63.60
CA THR A 311 -126.42 29.75 62.39
C THR A 311 -124.98 30.14 62.68
N SER A 312 -124.69 30.71 63.86
CA SER A 312 -123.33 30.90 64.36
C SER A 312 -122.57 29.57 64.50
N VAL A 313 -123.18 28.54 65.10
CA VAL A 313 -122.59 27.19 65.24
C VAL A 313 -122.36 26.51 63.88
N ARG A 314 -123.25 26.69 62.90
CA ARG A 314 -123.02 26.23 61.52
C ARG A 314 -121.82 26.96 60.90
N ASN A 315 -121.74 28.28 61.03
CA ASN A 315 -120.61 29.07 60.53
C ASN A 315 -119.28 28.63 61.16
N LEU A 316 -119.23 28.48 62.49
CA LEU A 316 -118.07 27.98 63.22
C LEU A 316 -117.67 26.57 62.77
N LYS A 317 -118.62 25.64 62.60
CA LYS A 317 -118.36 24.31 62.03
C LYS A 317 -117.79 24.39 60.60
N THR A 318 -118.25 25.30 59.75
CA THR A 318 -117.62 25.47 58.43
C THR A 318 -116.20 26.05 58.50
N LYS A 319 -115.86 26.87 59.50
CA LYS A 319 -114.47 27.34 59.69
C LYS A 319 -113.58 26.25 60.32
N ILE A 320 -114.10 25.42 61.23
CA ILE A 320 -113.40 24.21 61.71
C ILE A 320 -113.07 23.30 60.53
N ASN A 321 -114.06 22.90 59.73
CA ASN A 321 -113.84 22.04 58.56
C ASN A 321 -112.84 22.65 57.55
N LYS A 322 -112.78 23.99 57.41
CA LYS A 322 -111.76 24.68 56.60
C LYS A 322 -110.37 24.60 57.24
N LEU A 323 -110.26 24.81 58.54
CA LEU A 323 -109.01 24.67 59.30
C LEU A 323 -108.49 23.22 59.25
N ASP A 324 -109.37 22.22 59.32
CA ASP A 324 -108.99 20.80 59.19
C ASP A 324 -108.47 20.49 57.77
N GLN A 325 -109.11 21.04 56.73
CA GLN A 325 -108.62 20.93 55.35
C GLN A 325 -107.31 21.71 55.11
N GLU A 326 -107.14 22.86 55.77
CA GLU A 326 -105.89 23.62 55.80
C GLU A 326 -104.78 22.82 56.51
N ALA A 327 -105.07 22.17 57.65
CA ALA A 327 -104.14 21.31 58.39
C ALA A 327 -103.75 20.03 57.63
N LEU A 328 -104.71 19.37 56.96
CA LEU A 328 -104.44 18.22 56.08
C LEU A 328 -103.57 18.63 54.88
N ARG A 329 -103.81 19.81 54.28
CA ARG A 329 -102.92 20.37 53.26
C ARG A 329 -101.52 20.67 53.83
N GLN A 330 -101.42 21.30 54.99
CA GLN A 330 -100.15 21.57 55.66
C GLN A 330 -99.38 20.27 55.93
N ARG A 331 -100.05 19.19 56.37
CA ARG A 331 -99.41 17.88 56.56
C ARG A 331 -98.92 17.25 55.24
N ALA A 332 -99.66 17.40 54.14
CA ALA A 332 -99.19 16.96 52.82
C ALA A 332 -98.02 17.80 52.29
N VAL A 333 -98.01 19.11 52.58
CA VAL A 333 -96.90 20.02 52.30
C VAL A 333 -95.68 19.66 53.15
N LEU A 334 -95.86 19.34 54.44
CA LEU A 334 -94.79 18.84 55.30
C LEU A 334 -94.21 17.52 54.78
N TYR A 335 -95.02 16.52 54.43
CA TYR A 335 -94.49 15.27 53.85
C TYR A 335 -93.74 15.48 52.52
N THR A 336 -94.17 16.42 51.67
CA THR A 336 -93.44 16.73 50.43
C THR A 336 -92.16 17.54 50.68
N ILE A 337 -92.13 18.41 51.70
CA ILE A 337 -90.91 19.09 52.18
C ILE A 337 -89.96 18.08 52.83
N GLU A 338 -90.42 17.19 53.69
CA GLU A 338 -89.63 16.10 54.32
C GLU A 338 -89.00 15.19 53.25
N PHE A 339 -89.75 14.83 52.21
CA PHE A 339 -89.22 14.05 51.09
C PHE A 339 -88.17 14.84 50.28
N GLN A 340 -88.38 16.14 50.06
CA GLN A 340 -87.36 17.01 49.45
C GLN A 340 -86.12 17.17 50.33
N ILE A 341 -86.28 17.30 51.65
CA ILE A 341 -85.18 17.32 52.63
C ILE A 341 -84.41 16.00 52.57
N GLN A 342 -85.07 14.84 52.59
CA GLN A 342 -84.39 13.55 52.43
C GLN A 342 -83.64 13.41 51.09
N GLN A 343 -84.17 13.96 49.99
CA GLN A 343 -83.43 14.02 48.72
C GLN A 343 -82.24 14.98 48.79
N LEU A 344 -82.40 16.14 49.42
CA LEU A 344 -81.33 17.14 49.58
C LEU A 344 -80.24 16.64 50.52
N GLU A 345 -80.58 15.95 51.61
CA GLU A 345 -79.64 15.23 52.48
C GLU A 345 -78.89 14.15 51.72
N ARG A 346 -79.57 13.33 50.90
CA ARG A 346 -78.90 12.31 50.07
C ARG A 346 -77.98 12.91 49.01
N LYS A 347 -78.23 14.15 48.57
CA LYS A 347 -77.34 14.92 47.69
C LYS A 347 -76.20 15.58 48.48
N LEU A 348 -76.49 16.10 49.67
CA LEU A 348 -75.56 16.76 50.57
C LEU A 348 -74.51 15.78 51.10
N ARG A 349 -74.92 14.60 51.59
CA ARG A 349 -74.03 13.51 52.01
C ARG A 349 -73.06 13.13 50.89
N ARG A 350 -73.56 12.89 49.66
CA ARG A 350 -72.72 12.65 48.47
C ARG A 350 -71.76 13.80 48.15
N ALA A 351 -72.19 15.05 48.33
CA ALA A 351 -71.37 16.25 48.10
C ALA A 351 -70.34 16.48 49.22
N GLN A 352 -70.61 16.03 50.44
CA GLN A 352 -69.71 16.04 51.60
C GLN A 352 -68.68 14.89 51.56
N GLY A 353 -68.88 13.90 50.68
CA GLY A 353 -67.96 12.78 50.46
C GLY A 353 -68.51 11.41 50.89
N ASP A 354 -69.67 11.37 51.55
CA ASP A 354 -70.36 10.13 51.92
C ASP A 354 -70.97 9.46 50.67
N ARG A 355 -70.14 8.63 50.05
CA ARG A 355 -70.56 7.60 49.10
C ARG A 355 -70.98 6.34 49.85
N THR A 356 -71.82 5.51 49.23
CA THR A 356 -72.08 4.15 49.71
C THR A 356 -70.78 3.35 49.79
N ASP A 357 -70.68 2.44 50.76
CA ASP A 357 -69.43 1.70 50.99
C ASP A 357 -68.99 0.88 49.77
N GLU A 358 -69.93 0.37 48.97
CA GLU A 358 -69.63 -0.26 47.67
C GLU A 358 -68.98 0.71 46.66
N GLU A 359 -69.48 1.94 46.52
CA GLU A 359 -68.87 2.96 45.66
C GLU A 359 -67.46 3.32 46.18
N LYS A 360 -67.32 3.44 47.51
CA LYS A 360 -66.06 3.76 48.19
C LYS A 360 -65.02 2.66 48.04
N GLU A 361 -65.41 1.39 48.20
CA GLU A 361 -64.55 0.23 48.01
C GLU A 361 -64.10 0.10 46.54
N ASN A 362 -65.03 0.26 45.59
CA ASN A 362 -64.70 0.24 44.15
C ASN A 362 -63.75 1.39 43.76
N LEU A 363 -63.93 2.59 44.35
CA LEU A 363 -63.01 3.72 44.15
C LEU A 363 -61.65 3.50 44.82
N LEU A 364 -61.60 2.90 46.01
CA LEU A 364 -60.33 2.53 46.66
C LEU A 364 -59.57 1.49 45.83
N LYS A 365 -60.21 0.42 45.36
CA LYS A 365 -59.63 -0.54 44.40
C LYS A 365 -59.17 0.13 43.10
N ARG A 366 -59.89 1.17 42.64
CA ARG A 366 -59.47 1.92 41.44
C ARG A 366 -58.27 2.82 41.71
N ILE A 367 -58.18 3.45 42.88
CA ILE A 367 -57.00 4.22 43.33
C ILE A 367 -55.80 3.28 43.51
N GLU A 368 -55.99 2.11 44.11
CA GLU A 368 -54.94 1.11 44.34
C GLU A 368 -54.39 0.55 43.03
N THR A 369 -55.25 0.21 42.06
CA THR A 369 -54.81 -0.19 40.71
C THR A 369 -54.11 0.95 39.96
N LEU A 370 -54.58 2.20 40.07
CA LEU A 370 -53.92 3.36 39.45
C LEU A 370 -52.57 3.70 40.10
N ASN A 371 -52.42 3.51 41.43
CA ASN A 371 -51.15 3.65 42.14
C ASN A 371 -50.17 2.54 41.72
N PHE A 372 -50.63 1.29 41.61
CA PHE A 372 -49.82 0.18 41.11
C PHE A 372 -49.38 0.36 39.64
N GLU A 373 -50.27 0.90 38.79
CA GLU A 373 -49.92 1.32 37.43
C GLU A 373 -48.87 2.46 37.45
N LEU A 374 -49.03 3.46 38.33
CA LEU A 374 -48.08 4.56 38.50
C LEU A 374 -46.71 4.08 38.97
N ASP A 375 -46.64 3.15 39.93
CA ASP A 375 -45.40 2.57 40.44
C ASP A 375 -44.72 1.64 39.44
N GLN A 376 -45.49 0.92 38.60
CA GLN A 376 -44.92 0.24 37.44
C GLN A 376 -44.32 1.23 36.43
N GLN A 377 -44.95 2.37 36.18
CA GLN A 377 -44.39 3.35 35.24
C GLN A 377 -43.21 4.13 35.84
N SER A 378 -43.20 4.40 37.16
CA SER A 378 -42.08 5.06 37.84
C SER A 378 -40.84 4.15 37.93
N SER A 379 -41.03 2.85 38.19
CA SER A 379 -39.95 1.85 38.15
C SER A 379 -39.43 1.61 36.72
N ARG A 380 -40.30 1.55 35.72
CA ARG A 380 -39.87 1.53 34.29
C ARG A 380 -39.11 2.80 33.90
N TRP A 381 -39.56 3.97 34.33
CA TRP A 381 -38.89 5.24 34.04
C TRP A 381 -37.52 5.34 34.72
N THR A 382 -37.39 4.95 35.99
CA THR A 382 -36.09 4.93 36.68
C THR A 382 -35.12 3.93 36.05
N LEU A 383 -35.58 2.75 35.65
CA LEU A 383 -34.78 1.78 34.89
C LEU A 383 -34.32 2.38 33.55
N LEU A 384 -35.22 2.93 32.73
CA LEU A 384 -34.88 3.53 31.44
C LEU A 384 -33.93 4.74 31.59
N ASN A 385 -34.13 5.57 32.62
CA ASN A 385 -33.25 6.69 32.96
C ASN A 385 -31.84 6.20 33.38
N SER A 386 -31.74 5.09 34.13
CA SER A 386 -30.44 4.47 34.45
C SER A 386 -29.72 3.94 33.21
N GLN A 387 -30.45 3.32 32.28
CA GLN A 387 -29.91 2.83 31.00
C GLN A 387 -29.46 3.99 30.10
N LEU A 388 -30.24 5.07 30.06
CA LEU A 388 -29.90 6.31 29.36
C LEU A 388 -28.63 6.95 29.93
N LYS A 389 -28.50 7.06 31.26
CA LYS A 389 -27.28 7.56 31.92
C LYS A 389 -26.06 6.69 31.59
N ARG A 390 -26.16 5.37 31.72
CA ARG A 390 -25.08 4.43 31.38
C ARG A 390 -24.68 4.52 29.89
N SER A 391 -25.65 4.74 29.00
CA SER A 391 -25.40 4.99 27.56
C SER A 391 -24.70 6.34 27.33
N GLN A 392 -25.12 7.40 28.01
CA GLN A 392 -24.45 8.71 27.95
C GLN A 392 -23.03 8.69 28.54
N GLU A 393 -22.78 7.89 29.58
CA GLU A 393 -21.44 7.66 30.13
C GLU A 393 -20.57 6.85 29.17
N GLY A 394 -21.10 5.81 28.55
CA GLY A 394 -20.43 5.08 27.46
C GLY A 394 -20.08 5.99 26.27
N LEU A 395 -21.02 6.85 25.84
CA LEU A 395 -20.79 7.86 24.80
C LEU A 395 -19.69 8.86 25.20
N ARG A 396 -19.66 9.30 26.46
CA ARG A 396 -18.59 10.18 26.99
C ARG A 396 -17.24 9.47 27.02
N HIS A 397 -17.20 8.18 27.36
CA HIS A 397 -15.97 7.38 27.30
C HIS A 397 -15.47 7.18 25.88
N ALA A 398 -16.35 6.80 24.94
CA ALA A 398 -16.01 6.65 23.53
C ALA A 398 -15.53 7.96 22.90
N LYS A 399 -16.13 9.11 23.27
CA LYS A 399 -15.64 10.43 22.85
C LYS A 399 -14.23 10.73 23.39
N ARG A 400 -13.98 10.51 24.69
CA ARG A 400 -12.62 10.68 25.26
C ARG A 400 -11.57 9.77 24.60
N GLN A 401 -11.94 8.54 24.26
CA GLN A 401 -11.07 7.63 23.52
C GLN A 401 -10.82 8.12 22.09
N LEU A 402 -11.85 8.64 21.40
CA LEU A 402 -11.68 9.28 20.10
C LEU A 402 -10.76 10.52 20.20
N ASP A 403 -10.94 11.38 21.19
CA ASP A 403 -10.11 12.57 21.46
C ASP A 403 -8.66 12.22 21.84
N GLN A 404 -8.41 11.00 22.33
CA GLN A 404 -7.07 10.45 22.56
C GLN A 404 -6.48 9.89 21.27
N LEU A 405 -7.27 9.14 20.49
CA LEU A 405 -6.85 8.56 19.21
C LEU A 405 -6.62 9.60 18.11
N THR A 406 -7.32 10.74 18.12
CA THR A 406 -7.01 11.87 17.23
C THR A 406 -5.68 12.50 17.60
N LYS A 407 -5.40 12.72 18.89
CA LYS A 407 -4.11 13.26 19.35
C LYS A 407 -2.92 12.33 19.09
N THR A 408 -3.08 11.02 19.26
CA THR A 408 -2.01 10.08 18.88
C THR A 408 -1.85 10.00 17.37
N LYS A 409 -2.94 10.06 16.59
CA LYS A 409 -2.87 10.19 15.12
C LYS A 409 -2.15 11.48 14.69
N GLU A 410 -2.45 12.62 15.31
CA GLU A 410 -1.79 13.91 15.05
C GLU A 410 -0.30 13.83 15.38
N SER A 411 0.08 13.27 16.53
CA SER A 411 1.48 13.03 16.88
C SER A 411 2.18 12.03 15.95
N ILE A 412 1.48 11.01 15.43
CA ILE A 412 2.04 10.10 14.44
C ILE A 412 2.23 10.81 13.09
N ILE A 413 1.33 11.72 12.71
CA ILE A 413 1.49 12.55 11.51
C ILE A 413 2.70 13.48 11.65
N THR A 414 2.85 14.21 12.76
CA THR A 414 4.05 15.06 12.96
C THR A 414 5.33 14.25 12.94
N ASN A 415 5.35 13.06 13.54
CA ASN A 415 6.52 12.18 13.51
C ASN A 415 6.80 11.63 12.10
N ILE A 416 5.77 11.40 11.27
CA ILE A 416 5.93 11.05 9.85
C ILE A 416 6.51 12.24 9.07
N ASP A 417 6.02 13.45 9.30
CA ASP A 417 6.49 14.67 8.63
C ASP A 417 7.95 15.02 9.04
N GLU A 418 8.33 14.79 10.30
CA GLU A 418 9.73 14.88 10.75
C GLU A 418 10.61 13.83 10.05
N LEU A 419 10.12 12.59 9.90
CA LEU A 419 10.85 11.52 9.22
C LEU A 419 10.92 11.72 7.70
N THR A 420 9.93 12.32 7.03
CA THR A 420 10.04 12.66 5.60
C THR A 420 11.05 13.78 5.40
N MET A 421 11.01 14.85 6.21
CA MET A 421 12.03 15.90 6.20
C MET A 421 13.45 15.38 6.47
N TYR A 422 13.61 14.41 7.39
CA TYR A 422 14.90 13.75 7.60
C TYR A 422 15.36 12.93 6.38
N ASN A 423 14.46 12.14 5.77
CA ASN A 423 14.77 11.35 4.58
C ASN A 423 15.07 12.23 3.34
N GLU A 424 14.37 13.35 3.16
CA GLU A 424 14.66 14.33 2.11
C GLU A 424 16.02 15.00 2.32
N SER A 425 16.35 15.39 3.56
CA SER A 425 17.67 15.91 3.92
C SER A 425 18.78 14.89 3.67
N ALA A 426 18.59 13.63 4.07
CA ALA A 426 19.54 12.55 3.82
C ALA A 426 19.70 12.25 2.32
N SER A 427 18.62 12.31 1.54
CA SER A 427 18.63 12.17 0.08
C SER A 427 19.41 13.31 -0.59
N HIS A 428 19.18 14.56 -0.20
CA HIS A 428 19.96 15.70 -0.69
C HIS A 428 21.45 15.61 -0.31
N GLN A 429 21.77 15.16 0.90
CA GLN A 429 23.17 14.92 1.31
C GLN A 429 23.83 13.79 0.51
N LEU A 430 23.09 12.72 0.21
CA LEU A 430 23.56 11.63 -0.65
C LEU A 430 23.84 12.14 -2.07
N ILE A 431 22.92 12.93 -2.66
CA ILE A 431 23.08 13.53 -4.00
C ILE A 431 24.25 14.52 -4.04
N ALA A 432 24.50 15.26 -2.96
CA ALA A 432 25.69 16.10 -2.84
C ALA A 432 26.98 15.25 -2.81
N LYS A 433 26.99 14.16 -2.03
CA LYS A 433 28.16 13.26 -1.94
C LYS A 433 28.40 12.41 -3.19
N THR A 434 27.39 12.10 -4.00
CA THR A 434 27.62 11.48 -5.32
C THR A 434 28.26 12.47 -6.29
N LYS A 435 27.84 13.75 -6.29
CA LYS A 435 28.48 14.80 -7.10
C LYS A 435 29.92 15.06 -6.69
N GLU A 436 30.19 15.21 -5.40
CA GLU A 436 31.54 15.37 -4.85
C GLU A 436 32.46 14.19 -5.25
N LYS A 437 31.92 12.96 -5.24
CA LYS A 437 32.63 11.78 -5.76
C LYS A 437 32.86 11.84 -7.27
N GLU A 438 31.87 12.28 -8.05
CA GLU A 438 31.98 12.42 -9.52
C GLU A 438 33.01 13.49 -9.91
N GLU A 439 33.03 14.62 -9.19
CA GLU A 439 34.03 15.68 -9.32
C GLU A 439 35.44 15.16 -9.03
N VAL A 440 35.65 14.49 -7.88
CA VAL A 440 36.94 13.86 -7.53
C VAL A 440 37.36 12.77 -8.52
N MET A 441 36.43 12.00 -9.09
CA MET A 441 36.75 11.04 -10.15
C MET A 441 37.16 11.74 -11.47
N VAL A 442 36.62 12.92 -11.77
CA VAL A 442 37.05 13.73 -12.92
C VAL A 442 38.45 14.31 -12.66
N GLU A 443 38.71 14.85 -11.47
CA GLU A 443 40.04 15.33 -11.07
C GLU A 443 41.09 14.20 -11.13
N GLU A 444 40.79 13.00 -10.61
CA GLU A 444 41.70 11.87 -10.69
C GLU A 444 42.03 11.50 -12.15
N ASN A 445 41.04 11.55 -13.04
CA ASN A 445 41.27 11.28 -14.46
C ASN A 445 42.07 12.39 -15.16
N ILE A 446 41.92 13.65 -14.77
CA ILE A 446 42.77 14.76 -15.24
C ILE A 446 44.21 14.53 -14.78
N LEU A 447 44.44 14.26 -13.48
CA LEU A 447 45.77 13.97 -12.93
C LEU A 447 46.41 12.72 -13.58
N ARG A 448 45.64 11.66 -13.86
CA ARG A 448 46.10 10.48 -14.62
C ARG A 448 46.50 10.84 -16.06
N LEU A 449 45.82 11.78 -16.71
CA LEU A 449 46.17 12.27 -18.05
C LEU A 449 47.43 13.15 -18.02
N GLU A 450 47.59 14.01 -17.02
CA GLU A 450 48.80 14.82 -16.82
C GLU A 450 50.01 13.95 -16.50
N LEU A 451 49.87 12.97 -15.60
CA LEU A 451 50.90 11.98 -15.31
C LEU A 451 51.29 11.18 -16.56
N ARG A 452 50.33 10.86 -17.44
CA ARG A 452 50.62 10.23 -18.75
C ARG A 452 51.38 11.18 -19.69
N LYS A 453 51.03 12.47 -19.75
CA LYS A 453 51.78 13.48 -20.52
C LYS A 453 53.22 13.63 -19.99
N LEU A 454 53.40 13.72 -18.67
CA LEU A 454 54.70 13.82 -18.01
C LEU A 454 55.57 12.59 -18.26
N ARG A 455 55.00 11.37 -18.21
CA ARG A 455 55.69 10.15 -18.64
C ARG A 455 56.07 10.19 -20.12
N GLY A 456 55.19 10.70 -20.99
CA GLY A 456 55.50 10.92 -22.40
C GLY A 456 56.68 11.87 -22.62
N PHE A 457 56.74 12.99 -21.91
CA PHE A 457 57.87 13.93 -21.95
C PHE A 457 59.16 13.35 -21.35
N LEU A 458 59.06 12.53 -20.29
CA LEU A 458 60.21 11.84 -19.70
C LEU A 458 60.79 10.82 -20.68
N ASN A 459 59.96 9.95 -21.26
CA ASN A 459 60.38 8.98 -22.27
C ASN A 459 61.02 9.70 -23.48
N ALA A 460 60.32 10.68 -24.07
CA ALA A 460 60.84 11.45 -25.21
C ALA A 460 62.10 12.29 -24.90
N ARG A 461 62.48 12.43 -23.62
CA ARG A 461 63.78 12.99 -23.20
C ARG A 461 64.81 11.90 -22.94
N SER A 462 64.41 10.74 -22.41
CA SER A 462 65.23 9.53 -22.30
C SER A 462 65.70 9.07 -23.68
N ASP A 463 64.80 9.01 -24.66
CA ASP A 463 65.12 8.63 -26.05
C ASP A 463 66.14 9.60 -26.67
N LYS A 464 66.03 10.90 -26.35
CA LYS A 464 66.99 11.92 -26.81
C LYS A 464 68.36 11.77 -26.13
N VAL A 465 68.40 11.46 -24.84
CA VAL A 465 69.65 11.17 -24.12
C VAL A 465 70.31 9.92 -24.68
N PHE A 466 69.57 8.81 -24.81
CA PHE A 466 70.05 7.56 -25.40
C PHE A 466 70.57 7.74 -26.84
N ASN A 467 69.90 8.54 -27.67
CA ASN A 467 70.37 8.85 -29.02
C ASN A 467 71.65 9.69 -29.01
N LEU A 468 71.80 10.64 -28.07
CA LEU A 468 73.01 11.44 -27.92
C LEU A 468 74.18 10.60 -27.37
N GLU A 469 73.93 9.72 -26.40
CA GLU A 469 74.91 8.77 -25.86
C GLU A 469 75.36 7.77 -26.94
N SER A 470 74.41 7.26 -27.75
CA SER A 470 74.70 6.39 -28.89
C SER A 470 75.56 7.11 -29.95
N HIS A 471 75.25 8.36 -30.26
CA HIS A 471 76.02 9.18 -31.20
C HIS A 471 77.40 9.56 -30.63
N GLN A 472 77.50 9.84 -29.33
CA GLN A 472 78.77 10.06 -28.65
C GLN A 472 79.65 8.80 -28.70
N MET A 473 79.07 7.61 -28.45
CA MET A 473 79.79 6.34 -28.52
C MET A 473 80.25 6.04 -29.96
N GLN A 474 79.42 6.31 -30.97
CA GLN A 474 79.79 6.20 -32.39
C GLN A 474 80.94 7.15 -32.76
N LEU A 475 80.88 8.42 -32.31
CA LEU A 475 81.95 9.39 -32.50
C LEU A 475 83.24 8.96 -31.77
N GLN A 476 83.15 8.44 -30.55
CA GLN A 476 84.32 7.96 -29.81
C GLN A 476 84.97 6.77 -30.53
N LEU A 477 84.19 5.78 -30.96
CA LEU A 477 84.70 4.64 -31.73
C LEU A 477 85.36 5.10 -33.04
N ALA A 478 84.73 6.02 -33.80
CA ALA A 478 85.32 6.57 -35.02
C ALA A 478 86.61 7.37 -34.76
N LEU A 479 86.72 8.06 -33.62
CA LEU A 479 87.95 8.74 -33.20
C LEU A 479 89.05 7.75 -32.75
N GLU A 480 88.70 6.66 -32.09
CA GLU A 480 89.63 5.59 -31.71
C GLU A 480 90.11 4.79 -32.93
N GLU A 481 89.23 4.51 -33.90
CA GLU A 481 89.58 3.92 -35.19
C GLU A 481 90.51 4.86 -35.97
N ARG A 482 90.13 6.14 -36.12
CA ARG A 482 90.97 7.12 -36.81
C ARG A 482 92.31 7.37 -36.10
N GLY A 483 92.35 7.25 -34.77
CA GLY A 483 93.59 7.27 -33.99
C GLY A 483 94.50 6.10 -34.35
N LYS A 484 93.97 4.87 -34.37
CA LYS A 484 94.70 3.66 -34.77
C LYS A 484 95.19 3.74 -36.23
N GLU A 485 94.39 4.27 -37.15
CA GLU A 485 94.82 4.56 -38.53
C GLU A 485 96.00 5.54 -38.57
N ILE A 486 95.95 6.63 -37.80
CA ILE A 486 97.02 7.63 -37.73
C ILE A 486 98.29 7.04 -37.12
N ASP A 487 98.21 6.21 -36.07
CA ASP A 487 99.37 5.54 -35.50
C ASP A 487 99.97 4.50 -36.47
N ILE A 488 99.16 3.73 -37.22
CA ILE A 488 99.65 2.84 -38.28
C ILE A 488 100.35 3.63 -39.40
N HIS A 489 99.79 4.76 -39.83
CA HIS A 489 100.43 5.65 -40.81
C HIS A 489 101.74 6.26 -40.29
N LYS A 490 101.79 6.62 -39.00
CA LYS A 490 102.97 7.16 -38.32
C LYS A 490 104.07 6.11 -38.16
N ASP A 491 103.73 4.87 -37.81
CA ASP A 491 104.69 3.77 -37.74
C ASP A 491 105.22 3.40 -39.13
N MET A 492 104.37 3.42 -40.16
CA MET A 492 104.78 3.30 -41.57
C MET A 492 105.77 4.41 -41.97
N LEU A 493 105.51 5.67 -41.58
CA LEU A 493 106.44 6.79 -41.80
C LEU A 493 107.75 6.62 -41.01
N CYS A 494 107.70 6.13 -39.77
CA CYS A 494 108.89 5.81 -38.99
C CYS A 494 109.75 4.71 -39.64
N ILE A 495 109.12 3.71 -40.26
CA ILE A 495 109.81 2.68 -41.05
C ILE A 495 110.42 3.28 -42.32
N GLN A 496 109.69 4.13 -43.05
CA GLN A 496 110.22 4.82 -44.23
C GLN A 496 111.43 5.72 -43.89
N ILE A 497 111.38 6.43 -42.75
CA ILE A 497 112.51 7.22 -42.25
C ILE A 497 113.71 6.33 -41.94
N LYS A 498 113.52 5.20 -41.23
CA LYS A 498 114.61 4.24 -40.95
C LYS A 498 115.22 3.69 -42.23
N ASN A 499 114.41 3.28 -43.20
CA ASN A 499 114.90 2.78 -44.49
C ASN A 499 115.73 3.85 -45.22
N ALA A 500 115.27 5.10 -45.24
CA ALA A 500 116.02 6.22 -45.83
C ALA A 500 117.31 6.56 -45.05
N GLU A 501 117.31 6.40 -43.71
CA GLU A 501 118.53 6.51 -42.91
C GLU A 501 119.51 5.37 -43.19
N GLU A 502 119.04 4.14 -43.36
CA GLU A 502 119.84 2.96 -43.73
C GLU A 502 120.43 3.09 -45.15
N GLU A 503 119.64 3.53 -46.13
CA GLU A 503 120.11 3.89 -47.48
C GLU A 503 121.20 4.96 -47.43
N ARG A 504 120.98 6.04 -46.65
CA ARG A 504 121.97 7.10 -46.43
C ARG A 504 123.23 6.57 -45.74
N HIS A 505 123.10 5.66 -44.78
CA HIS A 505 124.23 5.03 -44.10
C HIS A 505 125.01 4.09 -45.03
N SER A 506 124.33 3.38 -45.92
CA SER A 506 124.93 2.55 -46.97
C SER A 506 125.69 3.42 -47.98
N ALA A 507 125.07 4.47 -48.51
CA ALA A 507 125.73 5.43 -49.40
C ALA A 507 126.94 6.12 -48.73
N ALA A 508 126.87 6.42 -47.43
CA ALA A 508 127.99 6.94 -46.66
C ALA A 508 129.08 5.88 -46.35
N ALA A 509 128.77 4.59 -46.40
CA ALA A 509 129.75 3.51 -46.35
C ALA A 509 130.44 3.34 -47.71
N GLU A 510 129.67 3.30 -48.81
CA GLU A 510 130.20 3.32 -50.18
C GLU A 510 131.11 4.53 -50.41
N LEU A 511 130.69 5.74 -50.04
CA LEU A 511 131.51 6.94 -50.19
C LEU A 511 132.85 6.81 -49.46
N ARG A 512 132.87 6.27 -48.24
CA ARG A 512 134.11 6.01 -47.49
C ARG A 512 134.98 4.94 -48.18
N GLU A 513 134.37 3.92 -48.78
CA GLU A 513 135.09 2.89 -49.53
C GLU A 513 135.68 3.43 -50.85
N ARG A 514 134.95 4.33 -51.54
CA ARG A 514 135.43 5.07 -52.72
C ARG A 514 136.55 6.06 -52.37
N VAL A 515 136.42 6.83 -51.28
CA VAL A 515 137.50 7.69 -50.76
C VAL A 515 138.73 6.85 -50.40
N GLY A 516 138.56 5.72 -49.71
CA GLY A 516 139.66 4.79 -49.43
C GLY A 516 140.31 4.20 -50.69
N LYS A 517 139.56 3.98 -51.77
CA LYS A 517 140.10 3.62 -53.10
C LYS A 517 140.90 4.78 -53.72
N VAL A 518 140.42 6.02 -53.62
CA VAL A 518 141.13 7.22 -54.08
C VAL A 518 142.41 7.46 -53.28
N GLU A 519 142.40 7.28 -51.95
CA GLU A 519 143.61 7.36 -51.13
C GLU A 519 144.64 6.28 -51.48
N LYS A 520 144.21 5.04 -51.73
CA LYS A 520 145.08 3.96 -52.21
C LYS A 520 145.68 4.29 -53.57
N LEU A 521 144.92 4.89 -54.49
CA LEU A 521 145.41 5.36 -55.78
C LEU A 521 146.38 6.55 -55.62
N LYS A 522 146.09 7.51 -54.74
CA LYS A 522 146.98 8.64 -54.44
C LYS A 522 148.31 8.16 -53.87
N LYS A 523 148.29 7.27 -52.87
CA LYS A 523 149.50 6.64 -52.30
C LYS A 523 150.26 5.82 -53.34
N ARG A 524 149.56 5.12 -54.26
CA ARG A 524 150.21 4.40 -55.36
C ARG A 524 150.86 5.36 -56.38
N PHE A 525 150.24 6.51 -56.67
CA PHE A 525 150.83 7.55 -57.52
C PHE A 525 152.04 8.21 -56.84
N GLU A 526 151.95 8.49 -55.54
CA GLU A 526 153.01 9.03 -54.70
C GLU A 526 154.23 8.08 -54.61
N ILE A 527 153.98 6.77 -54.45
CA ILE A 527 155.00 5.71 -54.57
C ILE A 527 155.59 5.68 -55.98
N LEU A 528 154.77 5.81 -57.03
CA LEU A 528 155.25 5.77 -58.42
C LEU A 528 156.11 7.00 -58.73
N VAL A 529 155.74 8.19 -58.24
CA VAL A 529 156.56 9.41 -58.33
C VAL A 529 157.87 9.27 -57.55
N THR A 530 157.89 8.60 -56.39
CA THR A 530 159.14 8.30 -55.67
C THR A 530 159.96 7.16 -56.28
N GLN A 531 159.37 6.26 -57.08
CA GLN A 531 160.09 5.26 -57.87
C GLN A 531 160.64 5.79 -59.20
N PHE A 532 160.16 6.97 -59.64
CA PHE A 532 160.72 7.73 -60.76
C PHE A 532 161.44 9.02 -60.29
N ALA A 533 161.66 9.18 -58.99
CA ALA A 533 162.56 10.19 -58.44
C ALA A 533 164.01 9.66 -58.52
N PRO A 534 164.97 10.38 -59.12
CA PRO A 534 166.35 9.93 -59.20
C PRO A 534 167.03 9.81 -57.83
N GLU A 535 168.01 8.92 -57.73
CA GLU A 535 169.06 9.01 -56.71
C GLU A 535 169.97 10.22 -57.02
N GLU A 536 170.63 10.78 -56.01
CA GLU A 536 171.34 12.07 -56.09
C GLU A 536 172.55 12.05 -57.07
N ASP A 537 172.99 13.23 -57.51
CA ASP A 537 174.11 13.51 -58.43
C ASP A 537 173.92 13.31 -59.96
N GLN A 538 172.75 13.67 -60.51
CA GLN A 538 172.66 14.31 -61.85
C GLN A 538 171.31 15.04 -62.09
N GLU A 539 171.35 16.32 -62.48
CA GLU A 539 170.13 17.16 -62.62
C GLU A 539 169.33 16.87 -63.91
N ASP A 540 168.06 16.52 -63.71
CA ASP A 540 166.86 16.90 -64.48
C ASP A 540 166.94 16.99 -66.02
N HIS A 541 167.10 15.83 -66.67
CA HIS A 541 166.84 15.70 -68.11
C HIS A 541 165.37 15.36 -68.40
N SER A 542 164.54 16.40 -68.45
CA SER A 542 163.10 16.30 -68.74
C SER A 542 162.79 15.64 -70.09
N GLN A 543 161.63 14.98 -70.18
CA GLN A 543 161.22 14.09 -71.28
C GLN A 543 161.28 14.72 -72.69
N ALA A 544 161.22 16.05 -72.79
CA ALA A 544 161.42 16.79 -74.04
C ALA A 544 162.81 16.58 -74.67
N PHE A 545 163.87 16.37 -73.87
CA PHE A 545 165.24 16.16 -74.36
C PHE A 545 165.33 14.90 -75.24
N TYR A 546 164.78 13.78 -74.76
CA TYR A 546 164.74 12.53 -75.51
C TYR A 546 163.84 12.63 -76.76
N VAL A 547 162.76 13.41 -76.70
CA VAL A 547 161.91 13.70 -77.87
C VAL A 547 162.67 14.52 -78.92
N ILE A 548 163.48 15.51 -78.54
CA ILE A 548 164.27 16.33 -79.47
C ILE A 548 165.38 15.48 -80.12
N LYS A 549 166.09 14.64 -79.35
CA LYS A 549 167.10 13.74 -79.92
C LYS A 549 166.48 12.73 -80.90
N ALA A 550 165.34 12.13 -80.51
CA ALA A 550 164.59 11.25 -81.40
C ALA A 550 164.03 11.98 -82.64
N ALA A 551 163.73 13.28 -82.56
CA ALA A 551 163.29 14.09 -83.70
C ALA A 551 164.42 14.35 -84.71
N GLN A 552 165.65 14.56 -84.25
CA GLN A 552 166.82 14.74 -85.14
C GLN A 552 167.14 13.44 -85.91
N GLU A 553 167.19 12.30 -85.21
CA GLU A 553 167.35 10.98 -85.85
C GLU A 553 166.18 10.66 -86.79
N ARG A 554 164.97 11.14 -86.48
CA ARG A 554 163.77 11.01 -87.32
C ARG A 554 163.82 11.83 -88.60
N GLU A 555 164.40 13.04 -88.61
CA GLU A 555 164.51 13.84 -89.84
C GLU A 555 165.54 13.25 -90.82
N GLU A 556 166.66 12.70 -90.32
CA GLU A 556 167.62 11.96 -91.15
C GLU A 556 167.03 10.65 -91.71
N LEU A 557 166.16 9.98 -90.95
CA LEU A 557 165.36 8.86 -91.44
C LEU A 557 164.26 9.30 -92.41
N GLN A 558 163.69 10.50 -92.25
CA GLN A 558 162.59 10.99 -93.09
C GLN A 558 163.07 11.39 -94.50
N ARG A 559 164.30 11.93 -94.66
CA ARG A 559 164.88 12.10 -96.00
C ARG A 559 165.12 10.78 -96.75
N LYS A 560 165.45 9.71 -96.03
CA LYS A 560 165.51 8.34 -96.58
C LYS A 560 164.10 7.78 -96.80
N GLY A 561 163.14 8.23 -95.99
CA GLY A 561 161.70 8.02 -96.15
C GLY A 561 161.18 8.57 -97.46
N ASP A 562 161.51 9.81 -97.85
CA ASP A 562 161.03 10.42 -99.10
C ASP A 562 161.49 9.63 -100.36
N GLU A 563 162.72 9.10 -100.37
CA GLU A 563 163.20 8.19 -101.43
C GLU A 563 162.46 6.83 -101.41
N LEU A 564 162.14 6.32 -100.22
CA LEU A 564 161.35 5.09 -100.08
C LEU A 564 159.88 5.30 -100.42
N ASP A 565 159.30 6.48 -100.18
CA ASP A 565 157.91 6.82 -100.56
C ASP A 565 157.75 6.92 -102.08
N ALA A 566 158.79 7.34 -102.80
CA ALA A 566 158.85 7.24 -104.26
C ALA A 566 158.90 5.79 -104.77
N ASN A 567 159.24 4.81 -103.91
CA ASN A 567 159.10 3.37 -104.17
C ASN A 567 157.76 2.82 -103.64
N ILE A 568 157.25 3.29 -102.49
CA ILE A 568 155.97 2.87 -101.92
C ILE A 568 154.81 3.24 -102.84
N ARG A 569 154.81 4.40 -103.52
CA ARG A 569 153.79 4.73 -104.55
C ARG A 569 153.78 3.81 -105.78
N ARG A 570 154.77 2.91 -105.93
CA ARG A 570 154.73 1.76 -106.85
C ARG A 570 154.11 0.55 -106.14
N ALA A 571 154.59 0.20 -104.95
CA ALA A 571 154.04 -0.90 -104.13
C ALA A 571 152.55 -0.73 -103.75
N GLU A 572 152.03 0.48 -103.57
CA GLU A 572 150.61 0.76 -103.30
C GLU A 572 149.68 0.27 -104.41
N LYS A 573 150.18 0.22 -105.66
CA LYS A 573 149.42 -0.35 -106.80
C LYS A 573 149.39 -1.89 -106.76
N GLU A 574 150.38 -2.50 -106.12
CA GLU A 574 150.48 -3.94 -105.90
C GLU A 574 149.68 -4.36 -104.65
N ILE A 575 149.67 -3.54 -103.59
CA ILE A 575 148.86 -3.73 -102.38
C ILE A 575 147.36 -3.77 -102.70
N LYS A 576 146.88 -2.98 -103.67
CA LYS A 576 145.48 -3.07 -104.14
C LYS A 576 145.11 -4.40 -104.80
N ALA A 577 146.07 -5.24 -105.19
CA ALA A 577 145.81 -6.62 -105.59
C ALA A 577 145.70 -7.57 -104.39
N LEU A 578 146.29 -7.21 -103.24
CA LEU A 578 146.33 -8.00 -102.01
C LEU A 578 145.16 -7.71 -101.05
N GLU A 579 144.57 -6.51 -101.06
CA GLU A 579 143.38 -6.20 -100.24
C GLU A 579 142.20 -7.16 -100.50
N ASN A 580 142.07 -7.65 -101.74
CA ASN A 580 141.03 -8.62 -102.13
C ASN A 580 141.20 -10.02 -101.50
N THR A 581 142.40 -10.41 -101.07
CA THR A 581 142.61 -11.74 -100.43
C THR A 581 142.41 -11.68 -98.92
N LEU A 582 142.69 -10.55 -98.27
CA LEU A 582 142.50 -10.38 -96.82
C LEU A 582 141.02 -10.46 -96.42
N LYS A 583 140.11 -9.98 -97.28
CA LYS A 583 138.66 -9.95 -96.99
C LYS A 583 138.08 -11.34 -96.66
N LEU A 584 138.58 -12.38 -97.34
CA LEU A 584 138.20 -13.79 -97.12
C LEU A 584 138.62 -14.35 -95.75
N MET A 585 139.51 -13.67 -95.02
CA MET A 585 139.98 -14.10 -93.70
C MET A 585 139.09 -13.61 -92.56
N ASN A 586 138.44 -12.45 -92.71
CA ASN A 586 137.62 -11.84 -91.65
C ASN A 586 136.33 -12.61 -91.37
N ASP A 587 135.67 -13.11 -92.42
CA ASP A 587 134.44 -13.92 -92.31
C ASP A 587 134.64 -15.17 -91.43
N ARG A 588 135.90 -15.64 -91.29
CA ARG A 588 136.28 -16.79 -90.46
C ARG A 588 136.48 -16.46 -88.98
N ASN A 589 136.71 -15.20 -88.63
CA ASN A 589 136.81 -14.73 -87.25
C ASN A 589 135.43 -14.48 -86.60
N GLU A 590 134.42 -14.16 -87.41
CA GLU A 590 133.09 -13.83 -86.87
C GLU A 590 132.42 -15.02 -86.16
N SER A 591 132.63 -16.24 -86.66
CA SER A 591 132.16 -17.48 -86.01
C SER A 591 132.71 -17.70 -84.60
N TYR A 592 133.87 -17.15 -84.24
CA TYR A 592 134.44 -17.30 -82.90
C TYR A 592 133.76 -16.40 -81.84
N ARG A 593 133.03 -15.35 -82.23
CA ARG A 593 132.38 -14.42 -81.29
C ARG A 593 131.08 -14.97 -80.69
N MET A 594 130.50 -16.02 -81.26
CA MET A 594 129.19 -16.56 -80.86
C MET A 594 129.23 -17.52 -79.66
N ASN A 595 130.41 -18.02 -79.26
CA ASN A 595 130.55 -19.07 -78.23
C ASN A 595 130.78 -18.54 -76.79
N LEU A 596 130.48 -17.28 -76.50
CA LEU A 596 130.92 -16.60 -75.26
C LEU A 596 129.80 -15.94 -74.42
N TYR A 597 128.54 -16.32 -74.63
CA TYR A 597 127.38 -15.85 -73.85
C TYR A 597 126.52 -17.00 -73.30
N ARG A 598 126.90 -17.60 -72.15
CA ARG A 598 125.97 -18.38 -71.32
C ARG A 598 126.41 -18.61 -69.87
N ALA A 599 125.81 -17.86 -68.94
CA ALA A 599 125.70 -18.09 -67.48
C ALA A 599 124.84 -16.94 -66.90
N GLU A 600 124.05 -17.07 -65.82
CA GLU A 600 123.30 -18.20 -65.25
C GLU A 600 122.15 -17.58 -64.40
N LEU A 601 121.16 -18.36 -63.92
CA LEU A 601 120.02 -17.86 -63.12
C LEU A 601 120.00 -18.50 -61.72
N ASP A 602 119.85 -17.69 -60.66
CA ASP A 602 120.05 -18.12 -59.26
C ASP A 602 118.78 -18.76 -58.63
N SER A 603 119.00 -19.67 -57.69
CA SER A 603 118.00 -20.67 -57.23
C SER A 603 116.93 -20.14 -56.25
N LYS A 604 117.01 -18.88 -55.83
CA LYS A 604 116.23 -18.35 -54.69
C LYS A 604 114.82 -17.88 -55.07
N ASP A 605 114.64 -17.33 -56.27
CA ASP A 605 113.37 -16.74 -56.71
C ASP A 605 112.26 -17.78 -56.87
N ILE A 606 112.62 -19.03 -57.17
CA ILE A 606 111.69 -20.15 -57.31
C ILE A 606 111.04 -20.49 -55.95
N GLN A 607 111.84 -20.52 -54.87
CA GLN A 607 111.36 -20.89 -53.53
C GLN A 607 110.42 -19.84 -52.93
N HIS A 608 110.68 -18.55 -53.17
CA HIS A 608 109.77 -17.48 -52.75
C HIS A 608 108.42 -17.54 -53.48
N LYS A 609 108.39 -17.95 -54.76
CA LYS A 609 107.15 -18.11 -55.52
C LYS A 609 106.26 -19.22 -54.95
N GLU A 610 106.83 -20.36 -54.61
CA GLU A 610 106.08 -21.49 -54.05
C GLU A 610 105.45 -21.15 -52.69
N MET A 611 106.17 -20.42 -51.82
CA MET A 611 105.63 -19.95 -50.54
C MET A 611 104.35 -19.12 -50.72
N LEU A 612 104.38 -18.05 -51.53
CA LEU A 612 103.20 -17.21 -51.78
C LEU A 612 102.03 -17.99 -52.42
N GLU A 613 102.32 -18.97 -53.29
CA GLU A 613 101.29 -19.84 -53.87
C GLU A 613 100.61 -20.75 -52.85
N THR A 614 101.23 -21.07 -51.71
CA THR A 614 100.59 -21.84 -50.62
C THR A 614 99.71 -20.97 -49.73
N GLU A 615 100.16 -19.78 -49.33
CA GLU A 615 99.39 -18.85 -48.51
C GLU A 615 98.11 -18.39 -49.22
N TYR A 616 98.20 -18.08 -50.52
CA TYR A 616 97.06 -17.70 -51.36
C TYR A 616 95.97 -18.80 -51.39
N ARG A 617 96.35 -20.09 -51.41
CA ARG A 617 95.41 -21.21 -51.36
C ARG A 617 94.71 -21.31 -50.01
N GLN A 618 95.43 -21.11 -48.90
CA GLN A 618 94.84 -21.12 -47.56
C GLN A 618 93.82 -19.98 -47.35
N VAL A 619 94.08 -18.79 -47.89
CA VAL A 619 93.12 -17.67 -47.84
C VAL A 619 91.85 -17.99 -48.65
N ILE A 620 91.97 -18.64 -49.81
CA ILE A 620 90.83 -19.05 -50.64
C ILE A 620 89.97 -20.12 -49.94
N GLU A 621 90.57 -21.13 -49.31
CA GLU A 621 89.83 -22.15 -48.55
C GLU A 621 89.04 -21.51 -47.38
N ASN A 622 89.67 -20.61 -46.63
CA ASN A 622 89.03 -19.86 -45.54
C ASN A 622 87.93 -18.89 -46.02
N TYR A 623 87.95 -18.45 -47.27
CA TYR A 623 86.86 -17.68 -47.88
C TYR A 623 85.68 -18.57 -48.28
N LYS A 624 85.93 -19.77 -48.84
CA LYS A 624 84.88 -20.73 -49.20
C LYS A 624 84.08 -21.17 -47.97
N SER A 625 84.75 -21.63 -46.90
CA SER A 625 84.07 -22.13 -45.70
C SER A 625 83.20 -21.06 -45.03
N LYS A 626 83.69 -19.81 -44.95
CA LYS A 626 82.90 -18.66 -44.47
C LYS A 626 81.70 -18.34 -45.38
N ARG A 627 81.83 -18.52 -46.69
CA ARG A 627 80.73 -18.34 -47.65
C ARG A 627 79.66 -19.42 -47.51
N GLU A 628 80.05 -20.68 -47.30
CA GLU A 628 79.12 -21.79 -47.07
C GLU A 628 78.33 -21.58 -45.76
N ILE A 629 79.01 -21.24 -44.66
CA ILE A 629 78.37 -20.89 -43.39
C ILE A 629 77.38 -19.72 -43.55
N ALA A 630 77.73 -18.70 -44.34
CA ALA A 630 76.83 -17.58 -44.63
C ALA A 630 75.58 -18.00 -45.43
N GLN A 631 75.72 -18.95 -46.36
CA GLN A 631 74.59 -19.49 -47.13
C GLN A 631 73.68 -20.40 -46.29
N ASP A 632 74.22 -21.17 -45.36
CA ASP A 632 73.42 -21.96 -44.40
C ASP A 632 72.66 -21.05 -43.42
N LEU A 633 73.30 -19.99 -42.91
CA LEU A 633 72.63 -18.99 -42.07
C LEU A 633 71.51 -18.23 -42.82
N GLN A 634 71.70 -17.92 -44.10
CA GLN A 634 70.64 -17.36 -44.94
C GLN A 634 69.48 -18.34 -45.14
N GLN A 635 69.76 -19.63 -45.34
CA GLN A 635 68.71 -20.65 -45.45
C GLN A 635 67.95 -20.83 -44.13
N GLN A 636 68.63 -20.81 -42.98
CA GLN A 636 68.00 -20.90 -41.66
C GLN A 636 67.12 -19.67 -41.37
N LEU A 637 67.60 -18.45 -41.66
CA LEU A 637 66.78 -17.23 -41.58
C LEU A 637 65.52 -17.34 -42.45
N HIS A 638 65.66 -17.78 -43.70
CA HIS A 638 64.50 -17.90 -44.59
C HIS A 638 63.50 -18.99 -44.15
N GLN A 639 63.97 -20.08 -43.53
CA GLN A 639 63.08 -21.07 -42.91
C GLN A 639 62.33 -20.50 -41.69
N LEU A 640 63.01 -19.69 -40.86
CA LEU A 640 62.39 -19.02 -39.72
C LEU A 640 61.38 -17.95 -40.17
N GLU A 641 61.65 -17.19 -41.22
CA GLU A 641 60.69 -16.27 -41.86
C GLU A 641 59.43 -17.02 -42.33
N GLN A 642 59.59 -18.17 -43.00
CA GLN A 642 58.44 -18.98 -43.44
C GLN A 642 57.64 -19.56 -42.27
N LEU A 643 58.26 -19.88 -41.13
CA LEU A 643 57.57 -20.31 -39.92
C LEU A 643 56.84 -19.14 -39.22
N LEU A 644 57.44 -17.94 -39.22
CA LEU A 644 56.81 -16.71 -38.72
C LEU A 644 55.58 -16.33 -39.55
N ILE A 645 55.67 -16.42 -40.88
CA ILE A 645 54.54 -16.18 -41.78
C ILE A 645 53.40 -17.19 -41.52
N LYS A 646 53.71 -18.48 -41.37
CA LYS A 646 52.70 -19.52 -41.05
C LYS A 646 52.03 -19.25 -39.70
N THR A 647 52.80 -19.03 -38.65
CA THR A 647 52.27 -18.81 -37.29
C THR A 647 51.45 -17.51 -37.19
N SER A 648 51.85 -16.43 -37.86
CA SER A 648 51.02 -15.21 -37.95
C SER A 648 49.72 -15.41 -38.77
N GLY A 649 49.75 -16.31 -39.77
CA GLY A 649 48.56 -16.76 -40.49
C GLY A 649 47.60 -17.53 -39.60
N ASP A 650 48.11 -18.53 -38.87
CA ASP A 650 47.34 -19.31 -37.87
C ASP A 650 46.73 -18.40 -36.80
N GLU A 651 47.50 -17.45 -36.27
CA GLU A 651 47.02 -16.44 -35.31
C GLU A 651 45.90 -15.58 -35.91
N SER A 652 46.04 -15.12 -37.15
CA SER A 652 45.00 -14.39 -37.87
C SER A 652 43.72 -15.21 -38.04
N GLU A 653 43.82 -16.53 -38.28
CA GLU A 653 42.67 -17.43 -38.33
C GLU A 653 42.04 -17.69 -36.95
N LYS A 654 42.84 -17.82 -35.89
CA LYS A 654 42.30 -17.92 -34.53
C LYS A 654 41.59 -16.62 -34.11
N LEU A 655 42.15 -15.45 -34.41
CA LEU A 655 41.50 -14.16 -34.14
C LEU A 655 40.16 -14.03 -34.88
N LYS A 656 40.08 -14.42 -36.15
CA LYS A 656 38.81 -14.46 -36.91
C LYS A 656 37.80 -15.43 -36.28
N SER A 657 38.25 -16.59 -35.79
CA SER A 657 37.35 -17.56 -35.15
C SER A 657 36.85 -17.09 -33.78
N VAL A 658 37.69 -16.39 -33.00
CA VAL A 658 37.30 -15.71 -31.75
C VAL A 658 36.27 -14.62 -32.02
N GLN A 659 36.52 -13.71 -32.97
CA GLN A 659 35.55 -12.66 -33.35
C GLN A 659 34.20 -13.24 -33.79
N LEU A 660 34.21 -14.36 -34.52
CA LEU A 660 32.99 -15.05 -34.97
C LEU A 660 32.27 -15.75 -33.80
N LEU A 661 32.99 -16.22 -32.78
CA LEU A 661 32.41 -16.73 -31.53
C LEU A 661 31.84 -15.60 -30.66
N GLU A 662 32.54 -14.47 -30.53
CA GLU A 662 32.06 -13.27 -29.83
C GLU A 662 30.78 -12.72 -30.47
N ALA A 663 30.71 -12.65 -31.80
CA ALA A 663 29.50 -12.25 -32.53
C ALA A 663 28.32 -13.20 -32.27
N LYS A 664 28.57 -14.52 -32.23
CA LYS A 664 27.55 -15.52 -31.83
C LYS A 664 27.11 -15.33 -30.38
N LEU A 665 28.04 -15.06 -29.47
CA LEU A 665 27.78 -14.84 -28.05
C LEU A 665 26.93 -13.57 -27.83
N GLN A 666 27.24 -12.47 -28.51
CA GLN A 666 26.44 -11.25 -28.52
C GLN A 666 25.02 -11.48 -29.08
N ASN A 667 24.88 -12.27 -30.15
CA ASN A 667 23.57 -12.63 -30.69
C ASN A 667 22.77 -13.50 -29.70
N ILE A 668 23.40 -14.47 -29.03
CA ILE A 668 22.75 -15.28 -27.98
C ILE A 668 22.30 -14.38 -26.80
N TYR A 669 23.10 -13.39 -26.38
CA TYR A 669 22.65 -12.44 -25.35
C TYR A 669 21.46 -11.60 -25.81
N ARG A 670 21.43 -11.14 -27.06
CA ARG A 670 20.27 -10.43 -27.63
C ARG A 670 19.05 -11.34 -27.65
N GLU A 671 19.18 -12.59 -28.10
CA GLU A 671 18.08 -13.57 -28.08
C GLU A 671 17.57 -13.83 -26.67
N ILE A 672 18.45 -13.96 -25.66
CA ILE A 672 18.05 -14.13 -24.26
C ILE A 672 17.25 -12.92 -23.76
N GLN A 673 17.71 -11.69 -24.02
CA GLN A 673 16.99 -10.47 -23.67
C GLN A 673 15.62 -10.40 -24.37
N ASP A 674 15.57 -10.72 -25.65
CA ASP A 674 14.35 -10.72 -26.45
C ASP A 674 13.33 -11.76 -25.94
N GLN A 675 13.82 -12.93 -25.51
CA GLN A 675 13.01 -13.97 -24.85
C GLN A 675 12.57 -13.57 -23.44
N GLN A 676 13.37 -12.84 -22.67
CA GLN A 676 12.94 -12.25 -21.39
C GLN A 676 11.80 -11.23 -21.61
N ILE A 677 11.95 -10.31 -22.56
CA ILE A 677 10.91 -9.30 -22.89
C ILE A 677 9.63 -9.97 -23.46
N LYS A 678 9.75 -11.13 -24.14
CA LYS A 678 8.60 -11.96 -24.55
C LYS A 678 7.95 -12.66 -23.34
N ARG A 679 8.75 -13.23 -22.43
CA ARG A 679 8.30 -13.89 -21.18
C ARG A 679 7.56 -12.93 -20.27
N ASP A 680 8.05 -11.71 -20.10
CA ASP A 680 7.42 -10.70 -19.24
C ASP A 680 6.11 -10.15 -19.81
N ARG A 681 6.03 -10.00 -21.13
CA ARG A 681 4.76 -9.72 -21.82
C ARG A 681 3.75 -10.85 -21.62
N ALA A 682 4.18 -12.11 -21.78
CA ALA A 682 3.32 -13.27 -21.53
C ALA A 682 2.87 -13.37 -20.06
N ASN A 683 3.77 -13.16 -19.09
CA ASN A 683 3.45 -13.13 -17.66
C ASN A 683 2.41 -12.06 -17.34
N LYS A 684 2.57 -10.83 -17.85
CA LYS A 684 1.59 -9.75 -17.67
C LYS A 684 0.24 -10.07 -18.31
N MET A 685 0.22 -10.70 -19.49
CA MET A 685 -1.02 -11.17 -20.11
C MET A 685 -1.72 -12.24 -19.26
N ILE A 686 -0.99 -13.24 -18.76
CA ILE A 686 -1.51 -14.27 -17.84
C ILE A 686 -2.06 -13.62 -16.57
N GLU A 687 -1.38 -12.64 -15.99
CA GLU A 687 -1.81 -11.92 -14.80
C GLU A 687 -3.10 -11.09 -15.03
N THR A 688 -3.28 -10.52 -16.23
CA THR A 688 -4.55 -9.88 -16.60
C THR A 688 -5.67 -10.89 -16.88
N ALA A 689 -5.33 -12.10 -17.34
CA ALA A 689 -6.29 -13.18 -17.59
C ALA A 689 -6.79 -13.81 -16.29
N SER A 690 -5.90 -14.10 -15.32
CA SER A 690 -6.29 -14.61 -13.99
C SER A 690 -7.17 -13.61 -13.22
N LYS A 691 -6.82 -12.32 -13.24
CA LYS A 691 -7.66 -11.26 -12.65
C LYS A 691 -9.07 -11.22 -13.26
N LYS A 692 -9.19 -11.37 -14.59
CA LYS A 692 -10.50 -11.49 -15.27
C LYS A 692 -11.24 -12.77 -14.89
N LEU A 693 -10.53 -13.89 -14.79
CA LEU A 693 -11.10 -15.19 -14.44
C LEU A 693 -11.69 -15.18 -13.02
N ARG A 694 -10.92 -14.71 -12.02
CA ARG A 694 -11.37 -14.55 -10.62
C ARG A 694 -12.63 -13.69 -10.52
N VAL A 695 -12.66 -12.55 -11.20
CA VAL A 695 -13.86 -11.68 -11.28
C VAL A 695 -15.04 -12.40 -11.92
N SER A 696 -14.83 -13.14 -13.02
CA SER A 696 -15.92 -13.90 -13.68
C SER A 696 -16.48 -15.05 -12.84
N LYS A 697 -15.73 -15.53 -11.84
CA LYS A 697 -16.15 -16.53 -10.85
C LYS A 697 -16.73 -15.93 -9.56
N GLY A 698 -16.95 -14.61 -9.52
CA GLY A 698 -17.49 -13.91 -8.35
C GLY A 698 -16.48 -13.66 -7.23
N GLN A 699 -15.19 -13.97 -7.43
CA GLN A 699 -14.14 -13.65 -6.47
C GLN A 699 -13.63 -12.21 -6.67
N ASN A 700 -13.21 -11.57 -5.57
CA ASN A 700 -12.62 -10.23 -5.61
C ASN A 700 -11.31 -10.24 -6.43
N ALA A 701 -11.09 -9.23 -7.28
CA ALA A 701 -9.93 -9.11 -8.16
C ALA A 701 -8.56 -9.05 -7.44
N ARG A 702 -8.56 -8.85 -6.11
CA ARG A 702 -7.37 -8.91 -5.24
C ARG A 702 -7.26 -10.20 -4.40
N SER A 703 -8.19 -11.16 -4.52
CA SER A 703 -8.06 -12.45 -3.83
C SER A 703 -6.77 -13.15 -4.27
N GLN A 704 -6.02 -13.70 -3.31
CA GLN A 704 -4.81 -14.47 -3.55
C GLN A 704 -5.06 -15.98 -3.69
N GLU A 705 -6.26 -16.45 -3.32
CA GLU A 705 -6.68 -17.84 -3.52
C GLU A 705 -6.76 -18.15 -5.03
N PRO A 706 -6.05 -19.19 -5.52
CA PRO A 706 -6.11 -19.58 -6.92
C PRO A 706 -7.40 -20.34 -7.21
N THR A 707 -8.00 -20.11 -8.37
CA THR A 707 -9.17 -20.91 -8.81
C THR A 707 -8.75 -22.34 -9.16
N GLN A 708 -9.69 -23.28 -9.15
CA GLN A 708 -9.43 -24.67 -9.61
C GLN A 708 -8.90 -24.71 -11.06
N GLU A 709 -9.35 -23.77 -11.91
CA GLU A 709 -8.89 -23.62 -13.28
C GLU A 709 -7.46 -23.09 -13.35
N GLU A 710 -7.08 -22.11 -12.51
CA GLU A 710 -5.69 -21.65 -12.39
C GLU A 710 -4.75 -22.73 -11.86
N LEU A 711 -5.23 -23.59 -10.94
CA LEU A 711 -4.48 -24.74 -10.45
C LEU A 711 -4.26 -25.78 -11.54
N ASP A 712 -5.28 -26.11 -12.34
CA ASP A 712 -5.13 -27.02 -13.50
C ASP A 712 -4.19 -26.43 -14.55
N PHE A 713 -4.31 -25.15 -14.92
CA PHE A 713 -3.33 -24.48 -15.78
C PHE A 713 -1.91 -24.49 -15.17
N GLY A 714 -1.78 -24.36 -13.85
CA GLY A 714 -0.51 -24.51 -13.13
C GLY A 714 0.09 -25.90 -13.26
N VAL A 715 -0.71 -26.96 -13.07
CA VAL A 715 -0.29 -28.37 -13.21
C VAL A 715 0.05 -28.71 -14.66
N ARG A 716 -0.73 -28.24 -15.64
CA ARG A 716 -0.41 -28.39 -17.08
C ARG A 716 0.90 -27.70 -17.43
N LYS A 717 1.08 -26.44 -17.01
CA LYS A 717 2.34 -25.69 -17.19
C LYS A 717 3.53 -26.40 -16.53
N ALA A 718 3.37 -26.96 -15.32
CA ALA A 718 4.42 -27.72 -14.66
C ALA A 718 4.79 -28.99 -15.42
N ARG A 719 3.80 -29.72 -15.97
CA ARG A 719 4.02 -30.89 -16.83
C ARG A 719 4.70 -30.52 -18.15
N GLU A 720 4.27 -29.44 -18.82
CA GLU A 720 4.85 -28.93 -20.07
C GLU A 720 6.29 -28.42 -19.87
N VAL A 721 6.57 -27.74 -18.76
CA VAL A 721 7.94 -27.33 -18.40
C VAL A 721 8.81 -28.54 -18.09
N SER A 722 8.28 -29.55 -17.37
CA SER A 722 9.01 -30.79 -17.08
C SER A 722 9.32 -31.58 -18.35
N THR A 723 8.37 -31.77 -19.26
CA THR A 723 8.62 -32.44 -20.54
C THR A 723 9.55 -31.65 -21.46
N ALA A 724 9.45 -30.31 -21.49
CA ALA A 724 10.40 -29.46 -22.22
C ALA A 724 11.84 -29.62 -21.68
N ILE A 725 12.02 -29.53 -20.36
CA ILE A 725 13.32 -29.74 -19.69
C ILE A 725 13.87 -31.14 -20.02
N LEU A 726 13.05 -32.18 -19.92
CA LEU A 726 13.47 -33.56 -20.26
C LEU A 726 13.82 -33.71 -21.75
N THR A 727 13.16 -32.98 -22.67
CA THR A 727 13.56 -32.99 -24.09
C THR A 727 14.87 -32.23 -24.36
N GLU A 728 15.15 -31.13 -23.67
CA GLU A 728 16.43 -30.41 -23.80
C GLU A 728 17.59 -31.17 -23.13
N LEU A 729 17.36 -31.78 -21.96
CA LEU A 729 18.34 -32.68 -21.32
C LEU A 729 18.68 -33.86 -22.23
N ASN A 730 17.69 -34.49 -22.86
CA ASN A 730 17.92 -35.59 -23.81
C ASN A 730 18.70 -35.11 -25.06
N LYS A 731 18.38 -33.93 -25.61
CA LYS A 731 19.18 -33.32 -26.69
C LYS A 731 20.64 -33.03 -26.28
N LEU A 732 20.86 -32.59 -25.04
CA LEU A 732 22.21 -32.37 -24.49
C LEU A 732 22.95 -33.68 -24.31
N GLY A 733 22.30 -34.74 -23.81
CA GLY A 733 22.88 -36.08 -23.72
C GLY A 733 23.25 -36.68 -25.08
N VAL A 734 22.42 -36.48 -26.11
CA VAL A 734 22.74 -36.87 -27.50
C VAL A 734 23.89 -36.05 -28.08
N ARG A 735 24.06 -34.79 -27.67
CA ARG A 735 25.14 -33.90 -28.14
C ARG A 735 26.48 -34.12 -27.43
N PHE A 736 26.46 -34.66 -26.21
CA PHE A 736 27.63 -34.89 -25.37
C PHE A 736 27.55 -36.30 -24.75
N PRO A 737 28.06 -37.36 -25.41
CA PRO A 737 27.81 -38.75 -25.02
C PRO A 737 28.18 -39.09 -23.56
N GLU A 738 29.33 -38.62 -23.08
CA GLU A 738 29.78 -38.83 -21.69
C GLU A 738 28.81 -38.24 -20.65
N PHE A 739 28.23 -37.07 -20.94
CA PHE A 739 27.16 -36.49 -20.12
C PHE A 739 25.85 -37.26 -20.30
N GLY A 740 25.58 -37.77 -21.51
CA GLY A 740 24.42 -38.59 -21.82
C GLY A 740 24.33 -39.86 -20.96
N GLU A 741 25.43 -40.61 -20.80
CA GLU A 741 25.45 -41.82 -19.97
C GLU A 741 25.19 -41.52 -18.48
N ILE A 742 25.82 -40.47 -17.94
CA ILE A 742 25.62 -40.02 -16.56
C ILE A 742 24.18 -39.55 -16.33
N LEU A 743 23.63 -38.77 -17.28
CA LEU A 743 22.25 -38.30 -17.28
C LEU A 743 21.26 -39.46 -17.30
N TRP A 744 21.44 -40.43 -18.21
CA TRP A 744 20.57 -41.61 -18.29
C TRP A 744 20.64 -42.44 -17.01
N SER A 745 21.83 -42.63 -16.42
CA SER A 745 21.99 -43.31 -15.13
C SER A 745 21.20 -42.62 -14.02
N HIS A 746 21.31 -41.30 -13.89
CA HIS A 746 20.56 -40.53 -12.88
C HIS A 746 19.04 -40.52 -13.15
N MET A 747 18.61 -40.37 -14.40
CA MET A 747 17.20 -40.44 -14.78
C MET A 747 16.59 -41.82 -14.46
N GLN A 748 17.33 -42.89 -14.73
CA GLN A 748 16.91 -44.27 -14.43
C GLN A 748 16.86 -44.54 -12.91
N GLN A 749 17.84 -44.04 -12.14
CA GLN A 749 17.81 -44.12 -10.67
C GLN A 749 16.61 -43.39 -10.04
N GLN A 750 16.17 -42.28 -10.64
CA GLN A 750 15.01 -41.50 -10.18
C GLN A 750 13.68 -41.95 -10.82
N GLY A 751 13.68 -43.03 -11.61
CA GLY A 751 12.47 -43.57 -12.27
C GLY A 751 11.86 -42.67 -13.37
N VAL A 752 12.61 -41.68 -13.87
CA VAL A 752 12.14 -40.71 -14.86
C VAL A 752 12.47 -41.17 -16.28
N LEU A 753 11.51 -41.77 -16.96
CA LEU A 753 11.66 -42.13 -18.38
C LEU A 753 11.66 -40.85 -19.26
N PRO A 754 12.59 -40.71 -20.23
CA PRO A 754 12.59 -39.58 -21.14
C PRO A 754 11.36 -39.62 -22.09
N PRO A 755 10.81 -38.46 -22.50
CA PRO A 755 9.65 -38.41 -23.39
C PRO A 755 9.85 -39.16 -24.72
N SER A 756 9.06 -40.21 -24.94
CA SER A 756 9.09 -41.04 -26.16
C SER A 756 8.56 -40.34 -27.43
N ARG A 757 8.03 -39.13 -27.29
CA ARG A 757 7.81 -38.17 -28.37
C ARG A 757 8.52 -36.87 -28.05
N GLN A 758 9.25 -36.34 -29.03
CA GLN A 758 9.66 -34.94 -29.03
C GLN A 758 8.39 -34.06 -29.02
N LEU A 759 8.43 -32.92 -28.32
CA LEU A 759 7.36 -31.92 -28.41
C LEU A 759 7.31 -31.39 -29.85
N SER A 760 6.30 -31.81 -30.61
CA SER A 760 5.98 -31.15 -31.87
C SER A 760 5.59 -29.71 -31.58
N ARG A 761 6.14 -28.79 -32.38
CA ARG A 761 5.98 -27.33 -32.26
C ARG A 761 4.49 -26.99 -32.14
N VAL A 762 4.05 -26.52 -30.96
CA VAL A 762 2.62 -26.24 -30.70
C VAL A 762 2.10 -25.24 -31.73
N SER A 763 0.92 -25.54 -32.29
CA SER A 763 0.42 -24.90 -33.51
C SER A 763 0.28 -23.38 -33.38
N SER A 764 1.04 -22.64 -34.19
CA SER A 764 0.86 -21.19 -34.39
C SER A 764 -0.36 -20.91 -35.26
N ARG A 765 -1.56 -21.21 -34.75
CA ARG A 765 -2.86 -20.95 -35.40
C ARG A 765 -3.70 -19.95 -34.61
N ALA A 766 -3.29 -18.67 -34.64
CA ALA A 766 -4.08 -17.56 -34.11
C ALA A 766 -3.77 -16.20 -34.79
N ALA A 767 -3.36 -16.20 -36.07
CA ALA A 767 -3.28 -15.01 -36.91
C ALA A 767 -3.41 -15.44 -38.38
N SER A 768 -4.25 -14.76 -39.16
CA SER A 768 -4.54 -15.08 -40.57
C SER A 768 -4.61 -13.83 -41.43
N VAL A 769 -4.22 -13.97 -42.71
CA VAL A 769 -4.19 -12.94 -43.77
C VAL A 769 -3.18 -11.80 -43.45
N VAL A 770 -2.25 -11.38 -44.31
CA VAL A 770 -2.14 -11.34 -45.78
C VAL A 770 -0.68 -11.59 -46.23
N GLY A 771 -0.48 -12.16 -47.43
CA GLY A 771 0.74 -11.92 -48.24
C GLY A 771 1.70 -13.10 -48.45
N ASN A 772 1.65 -13.73 -49.63
CA ASN A 772 2.65 -14.71 -50.09
C ASN A 772 3.78 -14.03 -50.90
N ALA A 773 5.00 -14.56 -50.85
CA ALA A 773 5.87 -14.76 -52.03
C ALA A 773 7.07 -15.70 -51.71
N HIS A 774 7.27 -16.68 -52.60
CA HIS A 774 8.42 -17.59 -52.85
C HIS A 774 9.65 -17.67 -51.89
N ASP A 775 10.02 -18.92 -51.55
CA ASP A 775 11.08 -19.74 -52.21
C ASP A 775 12.40 -19.04 -52.66
N ASP A 776 13.57 -19.68 -52.68
CA ASP A 776 13.92 -21.08 -52.39
C ASP A 776 15.41 -21.26 -52.03
N ARG A 777 15.73 -22.25 -51.18
CA ARG A 777 16.81 -23.25 -51.34
C ARG A 777 17.21 -23.95 -50.04
N LEU A 778 17.36 -25.27 -50.14
CA LEU A 778 18.12 -26.11 -49.21
C LEU A 778 19.58 -26.28 -49.65
N GLU A 779 20.42 -26.46 -48.63
CA GLU A 779 21.54 -27.41 -48.49
C GLU A 779 22.60 -27.54 -49.61
N PHE A 780 23.85 -27.47 -49.15
CA PHE A 780 25.06 -27.83 -49.89
C PHE A 780 25.59 -29.14 -49.27
N GLU A 781 25.56 -30.25 -50.00
CA GLU A 781 26.42 -31.39 -49.68
C GLU A 781 27.78 -31.25 -50.38
N SER A 782 28.81 -31.83 -49.77
CA SER A 782 30.18 -31.80 -50.23
C SER A 782 30.56 -33.06 -50.98
N LEU A 783 31.42 -32.97 -52.01
CA LEU A 783 32.72 -33.66 -52.11
C LEU A 783 33.34 -33.49 -53.52
N THR A 784 34.68 -33.63 -53.56
CA THR A 784 35.53 -33.90 -54.75
C THR A 784 35.49 -32.91 -55.95
N SER A 785 36.56 -32.73 -56.76
CA SER A 785 38.00 -32.96 -56.53
C SER A 785 38.84 -32.23 -57.60
N GLN A 786 40.17 -32.28 -57.43
CA GLN A 786 41.21 -32.13 -58.46
C GLN A 786 41.44 -30.76 -59.16
N ARG A 787 42.53 -30.12 -58.70
CA ARG A 787 43.84 -30.07 -59.41
C ARG A 787 44.01 -29.10 -60.60
N ASN A 788 45.08 -28.30 -60.48
CA ASN A 788 45.82 -27.56 -61.54
C ASN A 788 45.10 -26.36 -62.19
N SER A 789 45.81 -25.29 -62.59
CA SER A 789 47.20 -24.90 -62.26
C SER A 789 47.50 -23.46 -62.71
N ARG A 790 48.61 -22.91 -62.18
CA ARG A 790 49.50 -21.91 -62.80
C ARG A 790 48.99 -20.47 -63.04
N SER A 791 49.74 -19.55 -62.41
CA SER A 791 50.23 -18.24 -62.91
C SER A 791 49.25 -17.23 -63.55
N GLY A 792 49.19 -15.96 -63.15
CA GLY A 792 49.99 -15.20 -62.17
C GLY A 792 50.74 -14.01 -62.80
N SER A 793 51.08 -13.01 -61.96
CA SER A 793 51.59 -11.67 -62.37
C SER A 793 50.51 -10.81 -63.10
N ARG A 794 50.56 -9.47 -63.17
CA ARG A 794 51.42 -8.42 -62.55
C ARG A 794 50.79 -7.03 -62.83
N ALA A 795 51.26 -5.97 -62.14
CA ALA A 795 50.90 -4.54 -62.33
C ALA A 795 49.50 -4.17 -61.77
N GLU A 796 49.21 -2.97 -61.21
CA GLU A 796 49.61 -1.57 -61.53
C GLU A 796 49.05 -1.08 -62.87
N GLN A 797 48.56 0.16 -63.04
CA GLN A 797 48.19 1.26 -62.12
C GLN A 797 47.22 2.22 -62.87
N THR A 798 46.76 3.32 -62.25
CA THR A 798 45.93 4.42 -62.83
C THR A 798 44.51 4.02 -63.33
N GLN A 799 43.41 4.74 -63.10
CA GLN A 799 43.03 6.17 -63.27
C GLN A 799 42.95 6.65 -64.73
N GLY A 800 41.79 7.17 -65.16
CA GLY A 800 41.70 8.10 -66.32
C GLY A 800 40.60 7.90 -67.37
N THR A 801 39.35 8.26 -67.05
CA THR A 801 38.36 8.98 -67.91
C THR A 801 38.21 8.77 -69.45
N ALA A 802 36.94 8.57 -69.86
CA ALA A 802 36.32 8.94 -71.16
C ALA A 802 36.68 8.11 -72.42
N GLU A 803 35.88 8.04 -73.51
CA GLU A 803 34.63 8.76 -73.90
C GLU A 803 33.75 7.94 -74.91
N SER A 804 32.54 8.46 -75.24
CA SER A 804 31.62 8.02 -76.33
C SER A 804 30.80 6.73 -76.09
N THR A 805 29.57 6.51 -76.61
CA THR A 805 28.88 7.08 -77.80
C THR A 805 27.34 7.32 -77.64
N GLN A 806 26.85 8.37 -78.32
CA GLN A 806 25.56 8.51 -79.07
C GLN A 806 24.13 8.42 -78.43
N PHE A 807 23.38 9.51 -78.63
CA PHE A 807 21.90 9.63 -78.80
C PHE A 807 21.44 9.09 -80.21
N PRO A 808 20.14 9.09 -80.68
CA PRO A 808 18.93 9.79 -80.19
C PRO A 808 17.54 9.08 -80.30
N LYS A 809 16.50 9.61 -79.61
CA LYS A 809 15.17 10.07 -80.16
C LYS A 809 14.14 10.36 -79.02
N ILE A 810 13.67 11.61 -78.85
CA ILE A 810 12.41 12.25 -79.36
C ILE A 810 11.14 12.00 -78.50
N LYS A 811 10.58 13.12 -77.97
CA LYS A 811 9.18 13.53 -77.66
C LYS A 811 8.09 12.43 -77.52
N SER A 812 7.16 12.46 -76.55
CA SER A 812 6.37 13.56 -75.95
C SER A 812 5.85 13.19 -74.52
N GLY A 813 5.12 13.99 -73.73
CA GLY A 813 4.73 15.42 -73.75
C GLY A 813 3.51 15.72 -72.85
N SER A 814 3.47 16.87 -72.15
CA SER A 814 2.36 17.48 -71.34
C SER A 814 1.65 16.59 -70.29
N GLN A 815 1.70 16.84 -68.97
CA GLN A 815 1.26 18.00 -68.15
C GLN A 815 -0.23 18.02 -67.70
N SER A 816 -0.40 17.94 -66.37
CA SER A 816 -1.31 18.69 -65.48
C SER A 816 -2.87 18.62 -65.54
N SER A 817 -3.43 18.65 -64.33
CA SER A 817 -4.67 19.36 -63.90
C SER A 817 -6.06 18.99 -64.47
N GLY A 818 -6.79 18.15 -63.73
CA GLY A 818 -7.85 18.65 -62.82
C GLY A 818 -9.33 18.72 -63.28
N ILE A 819 -10.20 18.96 -62.27
CA ILE A 819 -11.52 19.62 -62.33
C ILE A 819 -12.75 18.82 -62.83
N PHE A 820 -13.54 18.36 -61.83
CA PHE A 820 -15.02 18.36 -61.72
C PHE A 820 -15.98 17.47 -62.55
N ALA A 821 -17.14 17.23 -61.90
CA ALA A 821 -18.45 16.76 -62.38
C ALA A 821 -18.57 15.31 -62.94
N GLY A 822 -19.67 14.57 -62.68
CA GLY A 822 -20.81 14.84 -61.78
C GLY A 822 -22.05 13.98 -62.10
N THR A 823 -23.09 14.08 -61.26
CA THR A 823 -24.48 13.54 -61.46
C THR A 823 -24.65 11.99 -61.45
N LYS A 824 -25.78 11.37 -61.02
CA LYS A 824 -27.07 11.84 -60.44
C LYS A 824 -27.88 10.73 -59.73
N VAL A 825 -28.75 11.11 -58.78
CA VAL A 825 -29.96 10.38 -58.24
C VAL A 825 -29.70 9.07 -57.46
N GLY A 826 -30.37 8.72 -56.35
CA GLY A 826 -31.41 9.41 -55.54
C GLY A 826 -31.58 8.71 -54.16
N HIS A 827 -31.89 9.42 -53.08
CA HIS A 827 -33.25 9.59 -52.48
C HIS A 827 -33.82 8.32 -51.79
N THR A 828 -34.40 8.39 -50.57
CA THR A 828 -34.91 9.56 -49.82
C THR A 828 -34.22 9.85 -48.46
N ILE A 829 -34.96 9.98 -47.34
CA ILE A 829 -34.75 11.01 -46.28
C ILE A 829 -35.26 10.52 -44.88
N LYS A 830 -34.68 11.07 -43.78
CA LYS A 830 -35.15 11.26 -42.36
C LYS A 830 -34.20 10.65 -41.29
N ILE A 831 -33.81 11.31 -40.19
CA ILE A 831 -34.11 12.67 -39.67
C ILE A 831 -32.92 13.24 -38.84
N SER A 832 -32.88 14.59 -38.74
CA SER A 832 -32.17 15.55 -37.85
C SER A 832 -31.36 15.11 -36.60
N THR A 833 -30.37 15.86 -36.08
CA THR A 833 -29.50 17.00 -36.56
C THR A 833 -28.38 17.29 -35.52
N THR A 834 -27.22 17.80 -36.00
CA THR A 834 -26.24 18.71 -35.32
C THR A 834 -25.67 18.37 -33.92
N ASN A 835 -24.35 18.35 -33.66
CA ASN A 835 -23.29 19.37 -33.83
C ASN A 835 -23.48 20.67 -33.01
N LEU A 836 -22.44 21.31 -32.43
CA LEU A 836 -21.06 20.94 -32.05
C LEU A 836 -20.53 22.03 -31.06
N ASN A 837 -19.35 21.80 -30.46
CA ASN A 837 -18.43 22.73 -29.78
C ASN A 837 -18.79 24.23 -29.60
N GLU A 838 -18.48 24.77 -28.40
CA GLU A 838 -17.60 25.97 -28.33
C GLU A 838 -16.86 26.10 -26.97
N THR A 839 -16.03 27.14 -26.81
CA THR A 839 -14.92 27.18 -25.84
C THR A 839 -14.74 28.54 -25.13
N VAL A 840 -14.13 28.51 -23.93
CA VAL A 840 -13.53 29.64 -23.16
C VAL A 840 -14.51 30.68 -22.58
N GLY A 841 -14.29 31.09 -21.32
CA GLY A 841 -15.00 32.22 -20.69
C GLY A 841 -14.67 32.47 -19.20
N LEU A 842 -13.90 33.53 -18.94
CA LEU A 842 -13.76 34.27 -17.67
C LEU A 842 -14.25 35.72 -17.95
N PRO A 843 -14.51 36.63 -16.98
CA PRO A 843 -14.62 36.50 -15.51
C PRO A 843 -15.83 37.26 -14.86
N GLN A 844 -15.88 37.25 -13.51
CA GLN A 844 -16.32 38.36 -12.61
C GLN A 844 -17.80 38.80 -12.43
N ALA A 845 -17.99 39.49 -11.29
CA ALA A 845 -19.08 40.39 -10.84
C ALA A 845 -20.23 39.82 -9.98
N GLU A 846 -20.48 40.51 -8.85
CA GLU A 846 -21.60 40.33 -7.91
C GLU A 846 -22.90 41.01 -8.42
N PRO A 847 -24.08 40.80 -7.79
CA PRO A 847 -24.46 41.74 -6.70
C PRO A 847 -25.44 41.24 -5.60
N ARG A 848 -25.29 41.78 -4.37
CA ARG A 848 -26.36 42.06 -3.35
C ARG A 848 -27.05 40.84 -2.66
N SER A 849 -27.57 40.91 -1.42
CA SER A 849 -27.44 41.92 -0.32
C SER A 849 -28.11 41.44 1.00
N ARG A 850 -27.64 41.94 2.16
CA ARG A 850 -28.30 41.97 3.51
C ARG A 850 -28.51 40.61 4.22
N SER A 851 -28.62 40.53 5.56
CA SER A 851 -28.64 41.52 6.68
C SER A 851 -27.99 40.92 7.95
N GLU A 852 -26.98 41.54 8.55
CA GLU A 852 -27.04 42.47 9.72
C GLU A 852 -27.34 41.86 11.11
N SER A 853 -26.30 41.80 11.96
CA SER A 853 -26.28 42.07 13.42
C SER A 853 -24.78 42.05 13.84
N VAL A 854 -24.12 43.09 14.37
CA VAL A 854 -24.42 44.00 15.50
C VAL A 854 -24.49 43.19 16.80
N SER A 855 -23.56 43.28 17.77
CA SER A 855 -22.78 44.44 18.27
C SER A 855 -21.34 44.02 18.67
N SER A 856 -20.27 44.83 18.52
CA SER A 856 -19.71 45.84 19.48
C SER A 856 -19.20 45.29 20.83
N ILE A 857 -18.09 45.74 21.43
CA ILE A 857 -17.14 46.85 21.11
C ILE A 857 -15.77 46.68 21.84
N ARG A 858 -14.66 47.08 21.18
CA ARG A 858 -13.31 47.58 21.67
C ARG A 858 -12.57 46.83 22.82
N SER A 859 -11.25 46.98 23.04
CA SER A 859 -10.29 48.03 22.61
C SER A 859 -8.85 47.52 22.36
N ASP A 860 -8.18 48.13 21.38
CA ASP A 860 -6.79 48.67 21.37
C ASP A 860 -5.80 48.12 22.42
N GLY A 861 -4.65 47.53 22.04
CA GLY A 861 -3.43 48.22 21.57
C GLY A 861 -2.21 47.71 22.38
N GLN A 862 -0.92 47.91 22.08
CA GLN A 862 -0.22 48.73 21.08
C GLN A 862 1.23 48.19 20.85
N PHE A 863 1.84 48.54 19.70
CA PHE A 863 3.29 48.75 19.42
C PHE A 863 4.40 47.66 19.57
N ARG A 864 5.27 47.65 18.54
CA ARG A 864 6.70 47.19 18.47
C ARG A 864 7.65 48.29 19.05
N PRO A 865 9.02 48.17 19.19
CA PRO A 865 9.95 47.37 18.38
C PRO A 865 11.31 46.84 18.98
N SER A 866 11.87 45.79 18.33
CA SER A 866 13.31 45.62 17.96
C SER A 866 14.45 45.26 18.95
N ARG A 867 15.51 44.70 18.34
CA ARG A 867 16.95 44.58 18.71
C ARG A 867 17.48 43.43 19.61
N VAL A 868 18.24 42.55 18.96
CA VAL A 868 19.44 41.79 19.42
C VAL A 868 20.61 42.74 19.79
N PRO A 869 21.76 42.33 20.43
CA PRO A 869 22.38 40.98 20.42
C PRO A 869 23.10 40.46 21.71
N ALA A 870 23.67 39.25 21.58
CA ALA A 870 24.98 38.79 22.11
C ALA A 870 25.26 38.50 23.62
N ASN A 871 25.29 37.20 23.95
CA ASN A 871 26.50 36.39 24.24
C ASN A 871 27.34 36.59 25.55
N VAL A 872 28.14 35.55 25.87
CA VAL A 872 29.33 35.49 26.77
C VAL A 872 29.13 35.14 28.28
N ASN A 873 29.20 33.82 28.55
CA ASN A 873 30.00 33.12 29.60
C ASN A 873 29.85 33.35 31.13
N GLN A 874 30.29 32.30 31.85
CA GLN A 874 30.74 32.25 33.27
C GLN A 874 29.66 32.37 34.37
N ARG A 875 29.74 31.69 35.54
CA ARG A 875 30.54 30.53 36.02
C ARG A 875 29.92 30.03 37.35
N LEU A 876 30.53 29.01 38.01
CA LEU A 876 30.28 28.54 39.40
C LEU A 876 28.97 27.76 39.63
N SER A 877 28.84 26.86 40.63
CA SER A 877 29.85 26.00 41.29
C SER A 877 29.25 24.91 42.20
N GLN A 878 29.84 23.70 42.16
CA GLN A 878 30.07 22.77 43.29
C GLN A 878 28.94 21.93 43.95
N GLN A 879 29.39 20.74 44.42
CA GLN A 879 28.85 19.85 45.46
C GLN A 879 27.57 19.02 45.16
N SER A 880 27.47 17.73 45.54
CA SER A 880 28.50 16.75 45.94
C SER A 880 27.98 15.29 45.93
N ARG A 881 28.91 14.30 45.86
CA ARG A 881 28.76 12.86 46.22
C ARG A 881 27.82 11.99 45.32
N SER A 882 28.05 10.68 45.13
CA SER A 882 29.19 9.80 45.51
C SER A 882 29.20 8.44 44.76
N GLY A 883 30.38 8.00 44.28
CA GLY A 883 30.69 6.63 43.80
C GLY A 883 30.00 6.21 42.48
N SER A 884 30.39 5.17 41.74
CA SER A 884 31.58 4.28 41.69
C SER A 884 31.37 3.36 40.45
N ALA A 885 32.34 2.82 39.71
CA ALA A 885 33.79 3.01 39.61
C ALA A 885 34.28 2.34 38.28
N SER A 886 35.54 2.56 37.87
CA SER A 886 36.30 1.78 36.88
C SER A 886 35.84 1.81 35.40
N SER A 887 36.71 1.65 34.40
CA SER A 887 38.16 1.94 34.32
C SER A 887 38.54 2.08 32.83
N MET A 888 39.55 2.89 32.50
CA MET A 888 40.10 3.03 31.15
C MET A 888 41.59 3.38 31.20
N ARG A 889 42.30 3.14 30.08
CA ARG A 889 43.76 3.29 29.82
C ARG A 889 44.65 2.11 30.23
N SER A 890 45.88 1.96 29.70
CA SER A 890 46.46 2.11 28.34
C SER A 890 47.99 1.91 28.43
N SER A 891 48.67 1.76 27.28
CA SER A 891 50.05 2.20 27.01
C SER A 891 51.21 1.77 27.94
N SER A 892 52.09 0.89 27.40
CA SER A 892 53.58 0.93 27.49
C SER A 892 54.28 0.84 28.88
N SER A 893 55.51 0.33 29.03
CA SER A 893 56.58 0.11 28.05
C SER A 893 57.66 -0.90 28.51
N GLN A 894 58.40 -1.46 27.55
CA GLN A 894 59.82 -1.91 27.57
C GLN A 894 60.45 -2.73 28.73
N LYS A 895 61.28 -3.71 28.30
CA LYS A 895 62.43 -4.36 29.01
C LYS A 895 62.05 -5.27 30.19
N SER A 896 62.66 -6.45 30.39
CA SER A 896 63.96 -6.96 29.92
C SER A 896 64.06 -8.50 29.97
N TYR A 897 65.02 -9.08 29.23
CA TYR A 897 65.57 -10.45 29.37
C TYR A 897 64.61 -11.63 29.64
N LYS A 898 64.18 -12.33 28.60
CA LYS A 898 64.92 -13.52 28.11
C LYS A 898 64.54 -13.87 26.67
#